data_AF-A0A9E1GZF1-F1
#
_entry.id   AF-A0A9E1GZF1-F1
#
_cell.length_a   1.000
_cell.length_b   1.000
_cell.length_c   1.000
_cell.angle_alpha   90.00
_cell.angle_beta   90.00
_cell.angle_gamma   90.00
#
_symmetry.space_group_name_H-M   'P 1'
#
loop_
_entity.id
_entity.type
_entity.pdbx_description
1 polymer ?
#
loop_
_entity_poly.entity_id
_entity_poly.type
_entity_poly.pdbx_seq_one_letter_code
_entity_poly.pdbx_strand_id
1 'polypeptide(L)'
;MKKQFQALLLIISILFSIIPQDVASADADLVQSQGTTVSKNETTQKTTFPVHVIHKAGDDKENFVIVIMGDGYTLEEQDKFLQDAAEKARGMLTWSPYKEYSDRINIYAVQAVSNESGISEYGGKSVDTYFHVAAHGKALVFTSGGADKAKTLREELEESYLDAGANVGTIHVLCNSEGSFGASHNSLFSFSANSEDNQNGTVMAHEIAHSIGHLGDEYERYTNNPNTSDTTNPETIKWAKMLGFRGIGVTQAGTETAFAPSRECMMRWLGQPFCEVCKMELARNLNNPDYVSRPAAIYVADPEISIPHSKTGTLDRDSEKYRISEKNITKANNWDLEFRTVVQNMVNREQHLKMTFRIMGADGTTVKYSEEKKYTIPALANRYDPEAAKESLSITIPDVSGLVSGDKMEGKIVDADTGEVLATDKTAEQAWSMVNLHYKLKKEDGTTEDIPEAETTTVYVPANSTYTLRNPQLAGYSYIGSDSDRNVVNVAGENVDVTYYYQAAAEGVETPKPTPAETDEPLVTPTASPTIKPTLEPATATPSVTATPTTSPTATPTQQPATPEPTLSPTATLEPTLSPPTTPTVRPTKTPSATTVPTLPPMNSPAVTNMPTLPPTNSPAVTNMPTLPPTNSPAVTDMPTLPPTKTPAATSTPTLPPTQTPAVTDMPALPPTNSPVVTQAPDVNSTATPSAEPNISGKQKDVTVVVKLKKNRKLYPALKKAVRKVEKRAKKQGRKICVKIVYKTGKNRALKLDKATIRFLVRKKIKEVRWVNGKKQVVVKLKKIKKQKKKYLYLKITKEKG
;
A
#
# COMPACT_ATOMS: atom_id res chain seq x y z
N MET A 1 -23.97 17.24 -44.11
CA MET A 1 -24.49 18.28 -43.17
C MET A 1 -23.34 19.07 -42.55
N LYS A 2 -22.84 20.14 -43.21
CA LYS A 2 -21.82 21.05 -42.63
C LYS A 2 -22.04 22.55 -42.89
N LYS A 3 -23.12 22.95 -43.59
CA LYS A 3 -23.45 24.35 -43.91
C LYS A 3 -24.58 24.99 -43.09
N GLN A 4 -25.21 24.27 -42.15
CA GLN A 4 -26.24 24.83 -41.26
C GLN A 4 -25.71 25.26 -39.87
N PHE A 5 -24.59 24.69 -39.40
CA PHE A 5 -24.01 25.08 -38.10
C PHE A 5 -23.26 26.43 -38.12
N GLN A 6 -22.73 26.88 -39.27
CA GLN A 6 -22.10 28.20 -39.39
C GLN A 6 -23.10 29.36 -39.44
N ALA A 7 -24.39 29.11 -39.71
CA ALA A 7 -25.41 30.15 -39.73
C ALA A 7 -25.85 30.59 -38.32
N LEU A 8 -25.73 29.70 -37.32
CA LEU A 8 -26.25 29.94 -35.97
C LEU A 8 -25.30 30.78 -35.10
N LEU A 9 -23.98 30.60 -35.24
CA LEU A 9 -22.99 31.39 -34.48
C LEU A 9 -22.94 32.87 -34.92
N LEU A 10 -23.30 33.18 -36.17
CA LEU A 10 -23.19 34.54 -36.72
C LEU A 10 -24.28 35.51 -36.24
N ILE A 11 -25.35 35.00 -35.62
CA ILE A 11 -26.47 35.81 -35.12
C ILE A 11 -26.20 36.34 -33.70
N ILE A 12 -25.43 35.61 -32.89
CA ILE A 12 -25.14 35.99 -31.49
C ILE A 12 -24.15 37.16 -31.41
N SER A 13 -23.24 37.30 -32.39
CA SER A 13 -22.23 38.37 -32.43
C SER A 13 -22.74 39.75 -32.87
N ILE A 14 -24.03 39.89 -33.23
CA ILE A 14 -24.60 41.14 -33.80
C ILE A 14 -25.39 41.96 -32.75
N LEU A 15 -25.59 41.43 -31.54
CA LEU A 15 -26.38 42.08 -30.47
C LEU A 15 -25.59 42.95 -29.48
N PHE A 16 -24.29 43.15 -29.68
CA PHE A 16 -23.43 44.01 -28.84
C PHE A 16 -22.66 45.06 -29.67
N SER A 17 -23.36 45.92 -30.42
CA SER A 17 -22.77 47.09 -31.10
C SER A 17 -23.80 48.17 -31.47
N ILE A 18 -24.47 48.76 -30.47
CA ILE A 18 -25.10 50.10 -30.60
C ILE A 18 -24.74 50.91 -29.36
N ILE A 19 -23.95 51.98 -29.56
CA ILE A 19 -23.63 52.99 -28.54
C ILE A 19 -24.23 54.32 -29.00
N PRO A 20 -25.10 54.97 -28.20
CA PRO A 20 -25.33 56.40 -28.29
C PRO A 20 -24.20 57.12 -27.51
N GLN A 21 -23.50 58.04 -28.17
CA GLN A 21 -22.67 59.03 -27.47
C GLN A 21 -23.52 60.24 -27.12
N ASP A 22 -23.35 60.78 -25.92
CA ASP A 22 -23.55 62.21 -25.67
C ASP A 22 -22.59 62.69 -24.56
N VAL A 23 -22.33 64.00 -24.46
CA VAL A 23 -21.15 64.55 -23.77
C VAL A 23 -21.49 65.61 -22.72
N ALA A 24 -21.01 65.42 -21.48
CA ALA A 24 -20.98 66.42 -20.41
C ALA A 24 -19.72 66.25 -19.52
N SER A 25 -19.45 67.19 -18.61
CA SER A 25 -18.14 67.35 -17.96
C SER A 25 -18.21 67.70 -16.46
N ALA A 26 -17.09 67.45 -15.76
CA ALA A 26 -16.63 67.99 -14.47
C ALA A 26 -17.18 67.41 -13.12
N ASP A 27 -16.19 66.91 -12.34
CA ASP A 27 -15.97 67.07 -10.88
C ASP A 27 -16.90 66.53 -9.78
N ALA A 28 -16.25 66.33 -8.62
CA ALA A 28 -16.73 66.23 -7.22
C ALA A 28 -17.21 64.87 -6.65
N ASP A 29 -16.34 64.33 -5.78
CA ASP A 29 -16.55 63.65 -4.48
C ASP A 29 -17.74 62.71 -4.15
N LEU A 30 -17.36 61.59 -3.50
CA LEU A 30 -18.01 60.90 -2.37
C LEU A 30 -19.55 60.97 -2.21
N VAL A 31 -20.24 59.83 -2.39
CA VAL A 31 -20.91 59.05 -1.30
C VAL A 31 -21.57 57.75 -1.83
N GLN A 32 -21.66 56.77 -0.92
CA GLN A 32 -22.28 55.43 -1.00
C GLN A 32 -23.43 55.21 -2.01
N SER A 33 -23.35 54.11 -2.77
CA SER A 33 -24.54 53.32 -3.15
C SER A 33 -24.72 52.17 -2.14
N GLN A 34 -25.97 51.87 -1.75
CA GLN A 34 -26.27 50.91 -0.69
C GLN A 34 -26.04 49.47 -1.15
N GLY A 35 -25.26 48.70 -0.38
CA GLY A 35 -25.04 47.28 -0.66
C GLY A 35 -26.26 46.43 -0.31
N THR A 36 -26.70 45.58 -1.24
CA THR A 36 -27.60 44.47 -0.92
C THR A 36 -26.76 43.34 -0.31
N THR A 37 -26.58 43.37 1.00
CA THR A 37 -25.85 42.33 1.72
C THR A 37 -26.70 41.05 1.80
N VAL A 38 -26.60 40.22 0.77
CA VAL A 38 -26.76 38.77 0.98
C VAL A 38 -25.59 38.35 1.86
N SER A 39 -25.89 37.99 3.11
CA SER A 39 -24.87 37.53 4.05
C SER A 39 -24.29 36.20 3.56
N LYS A 40 -23.05 36.23 3.06
CA LYS A 40 -22.19 35.05 3.17
C LYS A 40 -22.13 34.70 4.65
N ASN A 41 -22.59 33.50 5.02
CA ASN A 41 -22.19 32.93 6.29
C ASN A 41 -20.68 32.73 6.22
N GLU A 42 -19.92 33.51 6.99
CA GLU A 42 -18.47 33.32 7.12
C GLU A 42 -18.23 32.08 7.97
N THR A 43 -18.35 30.90 7.37
CA THR A 43 -18.01 29.61 7.97
C THR A 43 -16.60 29.69 8.53
N THR A 44 -16.47 29.85 9.85
CA THR A 44 -15.20 30.27 10.46
C THR A 44 -14.08 29.31 10.09
N GLN A 45 -13.16 29.77 9.25
CA GLN A 45 -12.20 28.90 8.55
C GLN A 45 -11.23 28.26 9.56
N LYS A 46 -11.42 26.97 9.85
CA LYS A 46 -10.68 26.22 10.89
C LYS A 46 -9.25 25.83 10.51
N THR A 47 -8.87 26.10 9.26
CA THR A 47 -7.61 25.69 8.62
C THR A 47 -6.99 26.86 7.86
N THR A 48 -5.67 26.91 7.76
CA THR A 48 -4.91 28.01 7.13
C THR A 48 -5.26 28.20 5.65
N PHE A 49 -5.74 27.15 4.99
CA PHE A 49 -6.29 27.16 3.63
C PHE A 49 -7.64 26.43 3.60
N PRO A 50 -8.49 26.62 2.57
CA PRO A 50 -9.64 25.77 2.35
C PRO A 50 -9.22 24.29 2.16
N VAL A 51 -10.09 23.39 2.61
CA VAL A 51 -9.93 21.94 2.45
C VAL A 51 -11.19 21.38 1.83
N HIS A 52 -11.05 20.77 0.66
CA HIS A 52 -12.12 20.17 -0.12
C HIS A 52 -12.12 18.65 0.07
N VAL A 53 -13.29 18.05 0.21
CA VAL A 53 -13.44 16.59 0.14
C VAL A 53 -13.42 16.20 -1.33
N ILE A 54 -12.50 15.32 -1.71
CA ILE A 54 -12.40 14.77 -3.08
C ILE A 54 -13.03 13.37 -3.13
N HIS A 55 -12.86 12.59 -2.05
CA HIS A 55 -13.41 11.24 -1.92
C HIS A 55 -13.47 10.86 -0.43
N LYS A 56 -14.64 10.61 0.17
CA LYS A 56 -14.75 10.22 1.59
C LYS A 56 -15.76 9.10 1.83
N ALA A 57 -15.33 7.87 1.59
CA ALA A 57 -16.18 6.69 1.74
C ALA A 57 -16.46 6.28 3.21
N GLY A 58 -15.91 7.00 4.21
CA GLY A 58 -16.17 6.72 5.62
C GLY A 58 -15.37 7.59 6.61
N ASP A 59 -15.33 7.13 7.86
CA ASP A 59 -14.60 7.76 8.97
C ASP A 59 -13.06 7.72 8.76
N ASP A 60 -12.37 8.83 8.98
CA ASP A 60 -10.91 8.99 8.75
C ASP A 60 -10.02 8.14 9.68
N LYS A 61 -10.58 7.54 10.73
CA LYS A 61 -9.90 6.52 11.55
C LYS A 61 -10.07 5.12 10.98
N GLU A 62 -11.07 4.87 10.14
CA GLU A 62 -11.31 3.57 9.51
C GLU A 62 -10.76 3.48 8.08
N ASN A 63 -10.41 4.63 7.48
CA ASN A 63 -9.91 4.75 6.11
C ASN A 63 -8.48 5.32 6.06
N PHE A 64 -7.72 4.96 5.04
CA PHE A 64 -6.38 5.53 4.80
C PHE A 64 -6.53 6.93 4.19
N VAL A 65 -6.13 7.95 4.94
CA VAL A 65 -6.23 9.35 4.52
C VAL A 65 -5.05 9.75 3.62
N ILE A 66 -5.37 10.16 2.39
CA ILE A 66 -4.48 10.80 1.43
C ILE A 66 -4.82 12.29 1.38
N VAL A 67 -3.81 13.16 1.35
CA VAL A 67 -4.01 14.61 1.16
C VAL A 67 -3.25 15.08 -0.08
N ILE A 68 -3.96 15.70 -1.01
CA ILE A 68 -3.39 16.38 -2.18
C ILE A 68 -3.20 17.85 -1.83
N MET A 69 -2.01 18.40 -2.07
CA MET A 69 -1.71 19.82 -1.88
C MET A 69 -1.22 20.41 -3.20
N GLY A 70 -1.75 21.55 -3.63
CA GLY A 70 -1.27 22.24 -4.82
C GLY A 70 0.05 22.96 -4.55
N ASP A 71 1.00 22.91 -5.48
CA ASP A 71 2.09 23.90 -5.54
C ASP A 71 2.16 24.55 -6.93
N GLY A 72 2.39 25.86 -6.95
CA GLY A 72 2.43 26.62 -8.20
C GLY A 72 1.07 27.06 -8.76
N TYR A 73 -0.01 26.96 -7.96
CA TYR A 73 -1.33 27.52 -8.31
C TYR A 73 -1.54 28.82 -7.55
N THR A 74 -1.78 29.92 -8.26
CA THR A 74 -2.17 31.25 -7.71
C THR A 74 -3.59 31.22 -7.13
N LEU A 75 -4.08 32.36 -6.61
CA LEU A 75 -5.42 32.45 -6.04
C LEU A 75 -6.51 32.23 -7.11
N GLU A 76 -6.23 32.67 -8.33
CA GLU A 76 -7.07 32.59 -9.51
C GLU A 76 -7.07 31.19 -10.15
N GLU A 77 -6.08 30.36 -9.83
CA GLU A 77 -5.92 28.99 -10.33
C GLU A 77 -6.44 27.91 -9.35
N GLN A 78 -7.05 28.30 -8.22
CA GLN A 78 -7.46 27.34 -7.18
C GLN A 78 -8.61 26.41 -7.62
N ASP A 79 -9.46 26.84 -8.55
CA ASP A 79 -10.50 25.98 -9.15
C ASP A 79 -9.90 24.97 -10.14
N LYS A 80 -8.87 25.39 -10.92
CA LYS A 80 -8.06 24.50 -11.77
C LYS A 80 -7.42 23.40 -10.90
N PHE A 81 -6.80 23.79 -9.79
CA PHE A 81 -6.21 22.83 -8.84
C PHE A 81 -7.22 21.82 -8.30
N LEU A 82 -8.45 22.24 -7.97
CA LEU A 82 -9.49 21.30 -7.51
C LEU A 82 -9.88 20.31 -8.60
N GLN A 83 -10.10 20.77 -9.83
CA GLN A 83 -10.38 19.90 -10.98
C GLN A 83 -9.22 18.90 -11.20
N ASP A 84 -7.98 19.41 -11.25
CA ASP A 84 -6.77 18.62 -11.45
C ASP A 84 -6.60 17.55 -10.34
N ALA A 85 -6.83 17.92 -9.08
CA ALA A 85 -6.77 16.99 -7.95
C ALA A 85 -7.89 15.94 -8.01
N ALA A 86 -9.12 16.33 -8.36
CA ALA A 86 -10.27 15.43 -8.46
C ALA A 86 -10.12 14.42 -9.60
N GLU A 87 -9.77 14.87 -10.81
CA GLU A 87 -9.52 13.99 -11.96
C GLU A 87 -8.44 12.94 -11.66
N LYS A 88 -7.32 13.37 -11.06
CA LYS A 88 -6.16 12.51 -10.83
C LYS A 88 -6.44 11.54 -9.68
N ALA A 89 -7.23 11.95 -8.68
CA ALA A 89 -7.74 11.06 -7.63
C ALA A 89 -8.70 9.99 -8.18
N ARG A 90 -9.71 10.38 -8.97
CA ARG A 90 -10.63 9.45 -9.64
C ARG A 90 -9.87 8.46 -10.53
N GLY A 91 -8.88 8.95 -11.29
CA GLY A 91 -7.98 8.14 -12.13
C GLY A 91 -7.14 7.14 -11.33
N MET A 92 -6.48 7.56 -10.25
CA MET A 92 -5.74 6.68 -9.34
C MET A 92 -6.64 5.55 -8.80
N LEU A 93 -7.87 5.86 -8.40
CA LEU A 93 -8.84 4.89 -7.88
C LEU A 93 -9.34 3.87 -8.92
N THR A 94 -9.00 4.00 -10.21
CA THR A 94 -9.25 2.93 -11.20
C THR A 94 -8.23 1.78 -11.12
N TRP A 95 -7.04 2.03 -10.56
CA TRP A 95 -5.94 1.07 -10.54
C TRP A 95 -6.02 0.13 -9.34
N SER A 96 -5.79 -1.16 -9.59
CA SER A 96 -5.68 -2.17 -8.52
C SER A 96 -4.34 -2.02 -7.77
N PRO A 97 -4.33 -1.93 -6.42
CA PRO A 97 -5.41 -2.26 -5.50
C PRO A 97 -6.24 -1.06 -4.97
N TYR A 98 -5.98 0.17 -5.41
CA TYR A 98 -6.71 1.36 -4.95
C TYR A 98 -8.21 1.29 -5.26
N LYS A 99 -8.59 0.62 -6.35
CA LYS A 99 -9.97 0.32 -6.73
C LYS A 99 -10.67 -0.57 -5.70
N GLU A 100 -10.07 -1.71 -5.38
CA GLU A 100 -10.55 -2.69 -4.41
C GLU A 100 -10.65 -2.13 -2.98
N TYR A 101 -9.80 -1.16 -2.65
CA TYR A 101 -9.83 -0.43 -1.37
C TYR A 101 -10.44 0.97 -1.47
N SER A 102 -11.24 1.26 -2.51
CA SER A 102 -11.85 2.59 -2.69
C SER A 102 -12.86 2.93 -1.59
N ASP A 103 -13.50 1.95 -0.94
CA ASP A 103 -14.29 2.18 0.27
C ASP A 103 -13.42 2.49 1.50
N ARG A 104 -12.13 2.11 1.49
CA ARG A 104 -11.14 2.26 2.58
C ARG A 104 -10.15 3.39 2.40
N ILE A 105 -10.32 4.23 1.39
CA ILE A 105 -9.48 5.42 1.15
C ILE A 105 -10.34 6.67 1.37
N ASN A 106 -9.75 7.72 1.96
CA ASN A 106 -10.31 9.07 1.97
C ASN A 106 -9.26 10.02 1.34
N ILE A 107 -9.70 10.97 0.52
CA ILE A 107 -8.86 11.91 -0.24
C ILE A 107 -9.40 13.33 -0.04
N TYR A 108 -8.51 14.24 0.35
CA TYR A 108 -8.79 15.66 0.51
C TYR A 108 -7.83 16.51 -0.31
N ALA A 109 -8.31 17.62 -0.86
CA ALA A 109 -7.48 18.63 -1.50
C ALA A 109 -7.31 19.85 -0.58
N VAL A 110 -6.11 20.42 -0.50
CA VAL A 110 -5.82 21.65 0.26
C VAL A 110 -5.42 22.75 -0.70
N GLN A 111 -6.24 23.81 -0.77
CA GLN A 111 -6.08 24.95 -1.67
C GLN A 111 -4.97 25.91 -1.20
N ALA A 112 -3.72 25.43 -1.25
CA ALA A 112 -2.54 26.20 -0.89
C ALA A 112 -2.18 27.19 -2.01
N VAL A 113 -2.23 28.48 -1.69
CA VAL A 113 -2.05 29.57 -2.65
C VAL A 113 -0.57 29.94 -2.80
N SER A 114 -0.03 29.82 -4.02
CA SER A 114 1.26 30.39 -4.43
C SER A 114 1.15 31.88 -4.75
N ASN A 115 2.29 32.60 -4.68
CA ASN A 115 2.38 33.97 -5.19
C ASN A 115 2.56 33.99 -6.72
N GLU A 116 3.16 32.95 -7.30
CA GLU A 116 3.40 32.84 -8.75
C GLU A 116 2.93 31.48 -9.30
N SER A 117 2.50 31.48 -10.57
CA SER A 117 2.13 30.28 -11.31
C SER A 117 3.35 29.54 -11.87
N GLY A 118 3.28 28.20 -11.89
CA GLY A 118 4.37 27.31 -12.28
C GLY A 118 5.19 26.81 -11.09
N ILE A 119 6.32 26.13 -11.36
CA ILE A 119 7.29 25.70 -10.34
C ILE A 119 8.71 26.16 -10.69
N SER A 120 9.63 26.08 -9.73
CA SER A 120 11.04 26.40 -9.95
C SER A 120 11.78 25.31 -10.74
N GLU A 121 12.86 25.68 -11.42
CA GLU A 121 13.82 24.79 -12.08
C GLU A 121 15.18 24.90 -11.38
N TYR A 122 15.83 23.77 -11.10
CA TYR A 122 17.12 23.79 -10.42
C TYR A 122 18.23 24.36 -11.33
N GLY A 123 18.68 25.58 -11.00
CA GLY A 123 19.64 26.35 -11.82
C GLY A 123 19.01 27.08 -13.01
N GLY A 124 17.68 27.03 -13.16
CA GLY A 124 16.90 27.72 -14.18
C GLY A 124 16.01 28.81 -13.58
N LYS A 125 14.73 28.87 -14.00
CA LYS A 125 13.76 29.84 -13.46
C LYS A 125 13.48 29.56 -11.97
N SER A 126 13.61 30.58 -11.11
CA SER A 126 13.02 30.55 -9.76
C SER A 126 11.57 31.05 -9.82
N VAL A 127 10.68 30.43 -9.05
CA VAL A 127 9.25 30.76 -8.94
C VAL A 127 8.84 30.78 -7.47
N ASP A 128 8.14 31.81 -7.00
CA ASP A 128 7.72 31.92 -5.60
C ASP A 128 6.43 31.14 -5.30
N THR A 129 6.57 29.82 -5.24
CA THR A 129 5.47 28.89 -4.92
C THR A 129 5.30 28.67 -3.42
N TYR A 130 4.10 28.30 -2.96
CA TYR A 130 3.85 28.13 -1.52
C TYR A 130 4.76 27.09 -0.87
N PHE A 131 5.00 25.95 -1.49
CA PHE A 131 5.90 24.91 -0.99
C PHE A 131 7.33 24.99 -1.55
N HIS A 132 7.63 26.00 -2.37
CA HIS A 132 8.94 26.20 -3.00
C HIS A 132 9.46 24.92 -3.69
N VAL A 133 8.60 24.18 -4.41
CA VAL A 133 9.02 22.99 -5.15
C VAL A 133 9.85 23.38 -6.37
N ALA A 134 10.92 22.62 -6.61
CA ALA A 134 11.76 22.74 -7.79
C ALA A 134 11.88 21.40 -8.52
N ALA A 135 11.90 21.44 -9.86
CA ALA A 135 12.29 20.33 -10.71
C ALA A 135 13.82 20.27 -10.86
N HIS A 136 14.40 19.09 -10.67
CA HIS A 136 15.81 18.78 -10.90
C HIS A 136 15.90 17.64 -11.93
N GLY A 137 15.79 17.99 -13.22
CA GLY A 137 15.58 17.01 -14.28
C GLY A 137 14.19 16.38 -14.13
N LYS A 138 14.12 15.05 -14.04
CA LYS A 138 12.85 14.33 -13.82
C LYS A 138 12.37 14.21 -12.36
N ALA A 139 13.14 14.71 -11.39
CA ALA A 139 12.78 14.63 -9.97
C ALA A 139 12.24 15.97 -9.45
N LEU A 140 11.08 15.95 -8.78
CA LEU A 140 10.56 17.08 -8.01
C LEU A 140 11.14 17.08 -6.58
N VAL A 141 11.47 18.24 -6.02
CA VAL A 141 11.97 18.38 -4.63
C VAL A 141 11.44 19.61 -3.90
N PHE A 142 11.11 19.48 -2.61
CA PHE A 142 10.89 20.65 -1.74
C PHE A 142 12.21 21.42 -1.54
N THR A 143 12.23 22.72 -1.85
CA THR A 143 13.31 23.63 -1.43
C THR A 143 12.88 24.47 -0.20
N SER A 144 13.74 25.37 0.26
CA SER A 144 13.44 26.53 1.15
C SER A 144 12.54 26.32 2.38
N GLY A 145 12.39 25.09 2.87
CA GLY A 145 11.55 24.75 4.02
C GLY A 145 10.12 24.33 3.71
N GLY A 146 9.72 24.19 2.44
CA GLY A 146 8.38 23.76 2.03
C GLY A 146 7.91 22.47 2.70
N ALA A 147 8.82 21.52 2.88
CA ALA A 147 8.57 20.29 3.61
C ALA A 147 8.05 20.52 5.05
N ASP A 148 8.48 21.57 5.76
CA ASP A 148 7.97 21.90 7.09
C ASP A 148 6.67 22.74 7.02
N LYS A 149 6.40 23.50 5.94
CA LYS A 149 5.07 24.08 5.65
C LYS A 149 4.01 22.97 5.46
N ALA A 150 4.27 21.98 4.61
CA ALA A 150 3.37 20.85 4.37
C ALA A 150 3.11 20.01 5.63
N LYS A 151 4.12 19.82 6.49
CA LYS A 151 3.93 19.21 7.82
C LYS A 151 3.08 20.06 8.77
N THR A 152 3.08 21.38 8.64
CA THR A 152 2.25 22.27 9.46
C THR A 152 0.78 22.17 9.05
N LEU A 153 0.48 22.24 7.76
CA LEU A 153 -0.89 22.01 7.26
C LEU A 153 -1.39 20.60 7.62
N ARG A 154 -0.52 19.58 7.56
CA ARG A 154 -0.84 18.23 8.07
C ARG A 154 -1.17 18.23 9.57
N GLU A 155 -0.31 18.78 10.44
CA GLU A 155 -0.59 18.83 11.88
C GLU A 155 -1.86 19.66 12.20
N GLU A 156 -2.28 20.57 11.31
CA GLU A 156 -3.53 21.35 11.39
C GLU A 156 -4.78 20.55 10.95
N LEU A 157 -4.77 19.89 9.79
CA LEU A 157 -5.88 19.00 9.36
C LEU A 157 -6.14 17.89 10.40
N GLU A 158 -5.08 17.34 11.01
CA GLU A 158 -5.16 16.32 12.06
C GLU A 158 -5.66 16.83 13.42
N GLU A 159 -5.65 18.14 13.68
CA GLU A 159 -6.16 18.75 14.94
C GLU A 159 -7.53 19.41 14.76
N SER A 160 -7.88 19.87 13.55
CA SER A 160 -9.02 20.80 13.33
C SER A 160 -10.04 20.39 12.25
N TYR A 161 -9.76 19.40 11.37
CA TYR A 161 -10.62 19.08 10.23
C TYR A 161 -11.03 17.59 10.14
N LEU A 162 -10.08 16.65 10.24
CA LEU A 162 -10.34 15.21 10.10
C LEU A 162 -11.09 14.62 11.30
N ASP A 163 -11.73 13.45 11.13
CA ASP A 163 -12.46 12.77 12.20
C ASP A 163 -11.58 12.55 13.45
N ALA A 164 -12.11 12.89 14.63
CA ALA A 164 -11.32 13.11 15.84
C ALA A 164 -10.41 11.92 16.23
N GLY A 165 -9.10 12.07 15.99
CA GLY A 165 -8.07 11.05 16.27
C GLY A 165 -7.51 10.32 15.04
N ALA A 166 -8.00 10.64 13.84
CA ALA A 166 -7.43 10.23 12.56
C ALA A 166 -6.00 10.75 12.35
N ASN A 167 -5.31 10.20 11.35
CA ASN A 167 -3.95 10.61 10.99
C ASN A 167 -3.79 10.56 9.46
N VAL A 168 -3.13 11.56 8.87
CA VAL A 168 -2.79 11.56 7.45
C VAL A 168 -1.79 10.42 7.17
N GLY A 169 -2.16 9.50 6.28
CA GLY A 169 -1.33 8.39 5.84
C GLY A 169 -0.18 8.89 4.96
N THR A 170 -0.51 9.61 3.89
CA THR A 170 0.46 10.23 2.97
C THR A 170 -0.01 11.56 2.39
N ILE A 171 0.93 12.34 1.86
CA ILE A 171 0.68 13.61 1.17
C ILE A 171 1.24 13.51 -0.25
N HIS A 172 0.44 13.90 -1.23
CA HIS A 172 0.86 14.12 -2.60
C HIS A 172 0.89 15.63 -2.89
N VAL A 173 1.96 16.13 -3.49
CA VAL A 173 2.04 17.52 -3.96
C VAL A 173 1.84 17.51 -5.47
N LEU A 174 0.72 18.06 -5.91
CA LEU A 174 0.41 18.23 -7.33
C LEU A 174 0.97 19.58 -7.77
N CYS A 175 1.87 19.57 -8.74
CA CYS A 175 2.58 20.77 -9.22
C CYS A 175 1.92 21.30 -10.50
N ASN A 176 1.62 22.60 -10.55
CA ASN A 176 1.11 23.28 -11.75
C ASN A 176 2.23 23.38 -12.81
N SER A 177 2.38 22.36 -13.65
CA SER A 177 3.43 22.30 -14.66
C SER A 177 3.14 21.19 -15.67
N GLU A 178 3.23 21.50 -16.96
CA GLU A 178 2.93 20.57 -18.08
C GLU A 178 4.00 19.49 -18.30
N GLY A 179 4.96 19.31 -17.38
CA GLY A 179 6.10 18.40 -17.53
C GLY A 179 5.83 16.95 -17.08
N SER A 180 6.41 15.98 -17.78
CA SER A 180 6.35 14.55 -17.41
C SER A 180 7.43 14.20 -16.36
N PHE A 181 7.17 14.57 -15.11
CA PHE A 181 8.03 14.31 -13.96
C PHE A 181 7.28 14.14 -12.62
N GLY A 182 7.93 13.45 -11.68
CA GLY A 182 7.42 13.12 -10.35
C GLY A 182 8.58 12.87 -9.37
N ALA A 183 8.27 12.61 -8.11
CA ALA A 183 9.22 11.99 -7.17
C ALA A 183 8.54 11.52 -5.88
N SER A 184 9.09 10.49 -5.25
CA SER A 184 8.79 10.13 -3.86
C SER A 184 10.03 10.25 -2.98
N HIS A 185 9.91 11.00 -1.89
CA HIS A 185 11.03 11.25 -0.97
C HIS A 185 11.05 10.30 0.23
N ASN A 186 9.89 9.78 0.63
CA ASN A 186 9.64 8.97 1.82
C ASN A 186 8.13 8.68 1.93
N SER A 187 7.73 7.88 2.92
CA SER A 187 6.34 7.45 3.13
C SER A 187 5.27 8.56 3.25
N LEU A 188 5.67 9.81 3.54
CA LEU A 188 4.75 10.93 3.69
C LEU A 188 4.70 11.86 2.46
N PHE A 189 5.66 11.83 1.54
CA PHE A 189 5.76 12.84 0.49
C PHE A 189 6.07 12.25 -0.88
N SER A 190 5.06 12.32 -1.73
CA SER A 190 5.11 12.07 -3.17
C SER A 190 4.75 13.35 -3.94
N PHE A 191 5.15 13.43 -5.20
CA PHE A 191 5.01 14.60 -6.06
C PHE A 191 4.70 14.16 -7.48
N SER A 192 3.84 14.88 -8.19
CA SER A 192 3.71 14.78 -9.64
C SER A 192 3.39 16.13 -10.23
N ALA A 193 3.81 16.33 -11.48
CA ALA A 193 3.36 17.46 -12.28
C ALA A 193 2.01 17.15 -12.94
N ASN A 194 1.20 18.19 -13.12
CA ASN A 194 -0.07 18.09 -13.85
C ASN A 194 0.19 18.23 -15.36
N SER A 195 0.47 17.11 -16.01
CA SER A 195 0.84 17.03 -17.43
C SER A 195 0.02 15.99 -18.19
N GLU A 196 0.12 15.96 -19.52
CA GLU A 196 -0.63 15.04 -20.38
C GLU A 196 -0.46 13.56 -19.98
N ASP A 197 0.75 13.13 -19.62
CA ASP A 197 1.07 11.78 -19.13
C ASP A 197 0.38 11.44 -17.78
N ASN A 198 -0.06 12.46 -17.03
CA ASN A 198 -0.75 12.35 -15.75
C ASN A 198 -2.26 12.65 -15.83
N GLN A 199 -2.84 12.81 -17.04
CA GLN A 199 -4.27 13.11 -17.21
C GLN A 199 -5.19 12.17 -16.42
N ASN A 200 -4.88 10.87 -16.41
CA ASN A 200 -5.63 9.83 -15.70
C ASN A 200 -5.02 9.47 -14.33
N GLY A 201 -4.27 10.40 -13.70
CA GLY A 201 -3.62 10.19 -12.40
C GLY A 201 -2.54 9.11 -12.38
N THR A 202 -2.02 8.69 -13.55
CA THR A 202 -1.11 7.53 -13.66
C THR A 202 0.25 7.78 -13.02
N VAL A 203 0.81 8.99 -13.18
CA VAL A 203 2.05 9.39 -12.49
C VAL A 203 1.78 9.50 -10.99
N MET A 204 0.66 10.12 -10.59
CA MET A 204 0.28 10.21 -9.17
C MET A 204 0.15 8.81 -8.52
N ALA A 205 -0.45 7.83 -9.20
CA ALA A 205 -0.61 6.47 -8.70
C ALA A 205 0.74 5.77 -8.47
N HIS A 206 1.69 5.90 -9.41
CA HIS A 206 3.07 5.41 -9.27
C HIS A 206 3.80 6.08 -8.09
N GLU A 207 3.73 7.40 -8.00
CA GLU A 207 4.45 8.19 -7.00
C GLU A 207 3.92 8.01 -5.57
N ILE A 208 2.59 7.91 -5.43
CA ILE A 208 1.93 7.53 -4.17
C ILE A 208 2.29 6.09 -3.80
N ALA A 209 2.50 5.17 -4.76
CA ALA A 209 2.81 3.78 -4.47
C ALA A 209 4.19 3.58 -3.80
N HIS A 210 5.19 4.40 -4.15
CA HIS A 210 6.43 4.49 -3.36
C HIS A 210 6.16 4.91 -1.91
N SER A 211 5.31 5.92 -1.71
CA SER A 211 5.02 6.45 -0.37
C SER A 211 4.25 5.44 0.49
N ILE A 212 3.16 4.88 -0.03
CA ILE A 212 2.30 3.92 0.68
C ILE A 212 2.99 2.56 0.79
N GLY A 213 3.31 1.90 -0.33
CA GLY A 213 3.82 0.52 -0.37
C GLY A 213 5.31 0.37 -0.07
N HIS A 214 6.05 1.49 0.03
CA HIS A 214 7.52 1.51 0.14
C HIS A 214 8.22 0.83 -1.06
N LEU A 215 7.54 0.81 -2.21
CA LEU A 215 8.02 0.20 -3.45
C LEU A 215 9.23 0.97 -4.00
N GLY A 216 10.06 0.28 -4.76
CA GLY A 216 11.16 0.86 -5.53
C GLY A 216 10.95 0.63 -7.01
N ASP A 217 11.66 1.39 -7.83
CA ASP A 217 11.59 1.32 -9.29
C ASP A 217 12.14 0.01 -9.82
N GLU A 218 11.30 -0.72 -10.54
CA GLU A 218 11.64 -1.99 -11.16
C GLU A 218 12.43 -1.82 -12.46
N TYR A 219 12.66 -0.57 -12.89
CA TYR A 219 13.58 -0.19 -13.96
C TYR A 219 14.96 0.28 -13.45
N GLU A 220 15.17 0.43 -12.13
CA GLU A 220 16.43 0.93 -11.56
C GLU A 220 17.33 -0.17 -10.97
N ARG A 221 18.49 0.26 -10.44
CA ARG A 221 19.53 -0.56 -9.81
C ARG A 221 19.35 -0.81 -8.31
N TYR A 222 18.30 -0.25 -7.69
CA TYR A 222 18.16 -0.23 -6.22
C TYR A 222 17.41 -1.46 -5.71
N THR A 223 18.09 -2.26 -4.87
CA THR A 223 17.68 -3.62 -4.49
C THR A 223 17.11 -3.73 -3.08
N ASN A 224 16.83 -2.61 -2.41
CA ASN A 224 16.47 -2.56 -0.99
C ASN A 224 14.96 -2.48 -0.69
N ASN A 225 14.09 -2.40 -1.71
CA ASN A 225 12.63 -2.26 -1.54
C ASN A 225 11.94 -3.64 -1.55
N PRO A 226 10.64 -3.78 -1.18
CA PRO A 226 9.97 -5.08 -1.15
C PRO A 226 9.91 -5.78 -2.52
N ASN A 227 9.71 -5.00 -3.58
CA ASN A 227 9.62 -5.41 -4.97
C ASN A 227 10.94 -5.29 -5.75
N THR A 228 12.09 -5.19 -5.08
CA THR A 228 13.41 -5.25 -5.75
C THR A 228 14.38 -6.15 -4.98
N SER A 229 15.38 -6.74 -5.64
CA SER A 229 16.30 -7.72 -5.04
C SER A 229 17.68 -7.69 -5.69
N ASP A 230 18.72 -8.05 -4.93
CA ASP A 230 20.11 -8.28 -5.36
C ASP A 230 20.44 -9.77 -5.53
N THR A 231 19.48 -10.65 -5.27
CA THR A 231 19.61 -12.11 -5.41
C THR A 231 18.53 -12.70 -6.31
N THR A 232 18.92 -13.71 -7.09
CA THR A 232 18.05 -14.57 -7.91
C THR A 232 17.64 -15.87 -7.20
N ASN A 233 18.19 -16.16 -6.01
CA ASN A 233 17.93 -17.41 -5.30
C ASN A 233 16.44 -17.53 -4.93
N PRO A 234 15.69 -18.54 -5.45
CA PRO A 234 14.27 -18.68 -5.17
C PRO A 234 13.91 -18.89 -3.69
N GLU A 235 14.86 -19.35 -2.87
CA GLU A 235 14.64 -19.55 -1.43
C GLU A 235 14.77 -18.26 -0.60
N THR A 236 15.54 -17.28 -1.08
CA THR A 236 15.89 -16.06 -0.30
C THR A 236 15.49 -14.75 -0.98
N ILE A 237 14.92 -14.80 -2.18
CA ILE A 237 14.32 -13.63 -2.83
C ILE A 237 13.05 -13.20 -2.08
N LYS A 238 12.79 -11.89 -1.99
CA LYS A 238 11.78 -11.32 -1.07
C LYS A 238 10.34 -11.76 -1.37
N TRP A 239 10.08 -12.21 -2.59
CA TRP A 239 8.79 -12.74 -3.04
C TRP A 239 8.83 -14.25 -3.32
N ALA A 240 9.73 -14.99 -2.66
CA ALA A 240 9.89 -16.45 -2.80
C ALA A 240 8.57 -17.24 -2.83
N LYS A 241 7.66 -16.96 -1.88
CA LYS A 241 6.34 -17.61 -1.80
C LYS A 241 5.43 -17.33 -3.00
N MET A 242 5.69 -16.25 -3.75
CA MET A 242 4.88 -15.78 -4.88
C MET A 242 5.44 -16.28 -6.24
N LEU A 243 6.59 -16.95 -6.26
CA LEU A 243 7.23 -17.43 -7.49
C LEU A 243 6.30 -18.37 -8.30
N GLY A 244 6.24 -18.10 -9.61
CA GLY A 244 5.34 -18.70 -10.59
C GLY A 244 3.96 -18.06 -10.66
N PHE A 245 3.45 -17.46 -9.58
CA PHE A 245 2.07 -16.97 -9.51
C PHE A 245 1.89 -15.70 -10.34
N ARG A 246 0.91 -15.68 -11.24
CA ARG A 246 0.47 -14.55 -12.06
C ARG A 246 1.58 -13.77 -12.79
N GLY A 247 2.62 -14.46 -13.26
CA GLY A 247 3.76 -13.82 -13.94
C GLY A 247 4.80 -13.21 -12.98
N ILE A 248 4.78 -13.59 -11.71
CA ILE A 248 5.84 -13.30 -10.74
C ILE A 248 6.96 -14.35 -10.88
N GLY A 249 8.15 -13.89 -11.26
CA GLY A 249 9.35 -14.71 -11.44
C GLY A 249 10.59 -13.98 -10.93
N VAL A 250 11.73 -14.17 -11.60
CA VAL A 250 12.97 -13.42 -11.32
C VAL A 250 13.37 -12.62 -12.56
N THR A 251 12.96 -11.35 -12.60
CA THR A 251 13.12 -10.49 -13.78
C THR A 251 14.27 -9.50 -13.59
N GLN A 252 15.17 -9.33 -14.56
CA GLN A 252 16.22 -8.30 -14.49
C GLN A 252 15.60 -6.88 -14.48
N ALA A 253 16.12 -6.01 -13.60
CA ALA A 253 15.79 -4.59 -13.48
C ALA A 253 16.84 -3.72 -14.21
N GLY A 254 17.20 -2.54 -13.68
CA GLY A 254 18.10 -1.60 -14.32
C GLY A 254 19.57 -2.03 -14.46
N THR A 255 19.97 -3.13 -13.84
CA THR A 255 21.31 -3.75 -13.98
C THR A 255 21.21 -5.27 -13.94
N GLU A 256 22.24 -5.97 -14.44
CA GLU A 256 22.39 -7.44 -14.36
C GLU A 256 22.40 -7.99 -12.92
N THR A 257 22.58 -7.11 -11.93
CA THR A 257 22.65 -7.39 -10.50
C THR A 257 21.41 -6.96 -9.71
N ALA A 258 20.41 -6.40 -10.39
CA ALA A 258 19.16 -5.96 -9.78
C ALA A 258 17.98 -6.71 -10.40
N PHE A 259 17.05 -7.14 -9.56
CA PHE A 259 15.92 -7.98 -9.95
C PHE A 259 14.59 -7.43 -9.43
N ALA A 260 13.53 -7.69 -10.17
CA ALA A 260 12.15 -7.32 -9.88
C ALA A 260 11.21 -8.53 -10.08
N PRO A 261 9.98 -8.50 -9.54
CA PRO A 261 9.03 -9.60 -9.66
C PRO A 261 8.58 -9.88 -11.10
N SER A 262 8.36 -8.85 -11.94
CA SER A 262 7.80 -9.02 -13.28
C SER A 262 8.34 -8.00 -14.30
N ARG A 263 7.92 -8.14 -15.56
CA ARG A 263 8.11 -7.15 -16.64
C ARG A 263 6.92 -6.21 -16.81
N GLU A 264 5.73 -6.63 -16.39
CA GLU A 264 4.51 -5.81 -16.40
C GLU A 264 4.24 -5.34 -14.95
N CYS A 265 4.60 -4.09 -14.66
CA CYS A 265 4.35 -3.44 -13.38
C CYS A 265 4.29 -1.91 -13.55
N MET A 266 3.35 -1.22 -12.88
CA MET A 266 3.32 0.25 -12.77
C MET A 266 4.65 0.83 -12.26
N MET A 267 5.38 0.09 -11.41
CA MET A 267 6.70 0.48 -10.91
C MET A 267 7.85 0.24 -11.91
N ARG A 268 7.55 -0.31 -13.09
CA ARG A 268 8.50 -0.45 -14.21
C ARG A 268 8.15 0.48 -15.36
N TRP A 269 6.87 0.53 -15.74
CA TRP A 269 6.36 1.36 -16.83
C TRP A 269 4.97 1.91 -16.46
N LEU A 270 4.78 3.22 -16.66
CA LEU A 270 3.47 3.86 -16.45
C LEU A 270 2.40 3.23 -17.36
N GLY A 271 1.17 3.14 -16.85
CA GLY A 271 0.04 2.54 -17.56
C GLY A 271 0.01 1.00 -17.57
N GLN A 272 1.01 0.34 -16.97
CA GLN A 272 0.91 -1.09 -16.64
C GLN A 272 0.18 -1.30 -15.31
N PRO A 273 -0.55 -2.41 -15.11
CA PRO A 273 -1.08 -2.75 -13.79
C PRO A 273 0.06 -2.94 -12.77
N PHE A 274 -0.22 -2.79 -11.48
CA PHE A 274 0.75 -3.20 -10.45
C PHE A 274 0.93 -4.73 -10.46
N CYS A 275 2.17 -5.20 -10.39
CA CYS A 275 2.43 -6.63 -10.22
C CYS A 275 1.96 -7.09 -8.83
N GLU A 276 1.71 -8.39 -8.66
CA GLU A 276 1.06 -8.93 -7.46
C GLU A 276 1.82 -8.64 -6.14
N VAL A 277 3.16 -8.59 -6.20
CA VAL A 277 4.01 -8.20 -5.05
C VAL A 277 3.72 -6.75 -4.64
N CYS A 278 3.57 -5.86 -5.62
CA CYS A 278 3.25 -4.45 -5.39
C CYS A 278 1.81 -4.26 -4.90
N LYS A 279 0.82 -4.96 -5.49
CA LYS A 279 -0.57 -4.93 -5.01
C LYS A 279 -0.67 -5.32 -3.54
N MET A 280 -0.08 -6.46 -3.17
CA MET A 280 -0.10 -6.99 -1.81
C MET A 280 0.59 -6.06 -0.81
N GLU A 281 1.74 -5.44 -1.17
CA GLU A 281 2.40 -4.46 -0.31
C GLU A 281 1.64 -3.13 -0.19
N LEU A 282 0.95 -2.67 -1.24
CA LEU A 282 0.06 -1.52 -1.16
C LEU A 282 -1.12 -1.80 -0.25
N ALA A 283 -1.83 -2.93 -0.45
CA ALA A 283 -2.91 -3.39 0.41
C ALA A 283 -2.48 -3.48 1.89
N ARG A 284 -1.27 -4.00 2.15
CA ARG A 284 -0.69 -4.15 3.50
C ARG A 284 -0.41 -2.81 4.19
N ASN A 285 -0.10 -1.75 3.44
CA ASN A 285 0.19 -0.43 4.00
C ASN A 285 -1.03 0.51 4.02
N LEU A 286 -2.00 0.32 3.12
CA LEU A 286 -3.35 0.88 3.26
C LEU A 286 -4.01 0.40 4.57
N ASN A 287 -3.87 -0.90 4.88
CA ASN A 287 -4.37 -1.52 6.11
C ASN A 287 -3.41 -1.39 7.33
N ASN A 288 -2.52 -0.39 7.35
CA ASN A 288 -1.56 -0.21 8.43
C ASN A 288 -2.23 0.33 9.72
N PRO A 289 -2.16 -0.37 10.87
CA PRO A 289 -2.79 0.05 12.13
C PRO A 289 -2.11 1.23 12.86
N ASP A 290 -1.05 1.82 12.30
CA ASP A 290 -0.61 3.16 12.69
C ASP A 290 -1.54 4.29 12.12
N TYR A 291 -2.41 3.96 11.16
CA TYR A 291 -3.37 4.88 10.51
C TYR A 291 -4.83 4.38 10.59
N VAL A 292 -5.07 3.11 10.25
CA VAL A 292 -6.42 2.52 10.14
C VAL A 292 -6.76 1.66 11.35
N SER A 293 -7.85 1.99 12.04
CA SER A 293 -8.33 1.33 13.26
C SER A 293 -9.03 -0.02 13.04
N ARG A 294 -9.60 -0.25 11.84
CA ARG A 294 -10.31 -1.48 11.45
C ARG A 294 -9.80 -2.02 10.10
N PRO A 295 -8.53 -2.49 10.03
CA PRO A 295 -7.98 -3.05 8.81
C PRO A 295 -8.73 -4.32 8.38
N ALA A 296 -8.75 -4.60 7.09
CA ALA A 296 -9.10 -5.91 6.56
C ALA A 296 -8.17 -6.97 7.18
N ALA A 297 -8.72 -8.11 7.60
CA ALA A 297 -7.96 -9.08 8.39
C ALA A 297 -6.94 -9.87 7.54
N ILE A 298 -7.24 -10.09 6.27
CA ILE A 298 -6.41 -10.83 5.32
C ILE A 298 -6.54 -10.22 3.93
N TYR A 299 -5.44 -10.24 3.17
CA TYR A 299 -5.44 -10.05 1.71
C TYR A 299 -5.41 -11.42 1.05
N VAL A 300 -6.25 -11.62 0.04
CA VAL A 300 -6.27 -12.80 -0.83
C VAL A 300 -6.07 -12.30 -2.26
N ALA A 301 -5.02 -12.74 -2.92
CA ALA A 301 -4.76 -12.39 -4.31
C ALA A 301 -5.78 -13.07 -5.25
N ASP A 302 -6.13 -12.38 -6.34
CA ASP A 302 -6.91 -12.92 -7.45
C ASP A 302 -6.45 -14.35 -7.81
N PRO A 303 -7.24 -15.39 -7.57
CA PRO A 303 -6.80 -16.76 -7.83
C PRO A 303 -6.49 -17.00 -9.30
N GLU A 304 -5.68 -18.02 -9.58
CA GLU A 304 -5.52 -18.55 -10.93
C GLU A 304 -5.51 -20.08 -10.94
N ILE A 305 -5.77 -20.64 -12.12
CA ILE A 305 -5.67 -22.07 -12.39
C ILE A 305 -4.65 -22.25 -13.52
N SER A 306 -3.68 -23.14 -13.36
CA SER A 306 -2.66 -23.40 -14.39
C SER A 306 -2.20 -24.86 -14.48
N ILE A 307 -1.67 -25.22 -15.66
CA ILE A 307 -0.85 -26.42 -15.88
C ILE A 307 0.62 -26.14 -15.52
N PRO A 308 1.50 -27.15 -15.33
CA PRO A 308 2.83 -26.94 -14.78
C PRO A 308 3.73 -26.04 -15.64
N HIS A 309 4.42 -25.11 -14.98
CA HIS A 309 5.37 -24.19 -15.60
C HIS A 309 6.53 -23.84 -14.66
N SER A 310 7.54 -23.13 -15.18
CA SER A 310 8.65 -22.64 -14.37
C SER A 310 8.16 -21.69 -13.27
N LYS A 311 8.74 -21.80 -12.08
CA LYS A 311 8.48 -20.88 -10.95
C LYS A 311 9.43 -19.67 -10.94
N THR A 312 10.61 -19.79 -11.55
CA THR A 312 11.67 -18.75 -11.51
C THR A 312 11.90 -18.03 -12.83
N GLY A 313 11.45 -18.60 -13.95
CA GLY A 313 11.62 -17.97 -15.27
C GLY A 313 10.97 -16.59 -15.34
N THR A 314 11.46 -15.74 -16.26
CA THR A 314 10.72 -14.55 -16.68
C THR A 314 9.45 -14.97 -17.39
N LEU A 315 8.40 -15.18 -16.60
CA LEU A 315 7.05 -15.28 -17.09
C LEU A 315 6.53 -13.87 -17.34
N ASP A 316 6.68 -13.42 -18.58
CA ASP A 316 6.00 -12.24 -19.13
C ASP A 316 4.47 -12.54 -19.18
N ARG A 317 3.79 -12.16 -20.28
CA ARG A 317 2.57 -12.87 -20.73
C ARG A 317 2.75 -14.39 -20.90
N ASP A 318 3.99 -14.86 -20.80
CA ASP A 318 4.37 -16.27 -20.74
C ASP A 318 3.71 -17.06 -19.60
N SER A 319 3.11 -16.42 -18.59
CA SER A 319 2.20 -17.10 -17.64
C SER A 319 0.83 -17.43 -18.24
N GLU A 320 0.28 -16.56 -19.11
CA GLU A 320 -1.07 -16.68 -19.68
C GLU A 320 -1.23 -17.94 -20.56
N LYS A 321 -0.15 -18.40 -21.21
CA LYS A 321 -0.19 -19.61 -22.05
C LYS A 321 -0.42 -20.90 -21.25
N TYR A 322 -0.12 -20.89 -19.95
CA TYR A 322 -0.35 -22.00 -19.02
C TYR A 322 -1.65 -21.85 -18.21
N ARG A 323 -2.30 -20.67 -18.23
CA ARG A 323 -3.56 -20.44 -17.51
C ARG A 323 -4.71 -21.24 -18.13
N ILE A 324 -5.49 -21.85 -17.26
CA ILE A 324 -6.68 -22.62 -17.59
C ILE A 324 -7.93 -21.87 -17.10
N SER A 325 -8.95 -21.91 -17.95
CA SER A 325 -10.26 -21.26 -17.82
C SER A 325 -11.29 -22.15 -18.50
N GLU A 326 -12.58 -21.93 -18.26
CA GLU A 326 -13.64 -22.69 -18.96
C GLU A 326 -13.55 -22.56 -20.50
N LYS A 327 -12.94 -21.47 -21.00
CA LYS A 327 -12.73 -21.16 -22.41
C LYS A 327 -11.66 -22.05 -23.08
N ASN A 328 -10.75 -22.63 -22.32
CA ASN A 328 -9.62 -23.43 -22.83
C ASN A 328 -9.35 -24.72 -22.02
N ILE A 329 -10.31 -25.18 -21.21
CA ILE A 329 -10.20 -26.28 -20.24
C ILE A 329 -9.66 -27.59 -20.83
N THR A 330 -9.91 -27.87 -22.11
CA THR A 330 -9.38 -29.04 -22.81
C THR A 330 -7.84 -29.10 -22.88
N LYS A 331 -7.15 -27.97 -22.70
CA LYS A 331 -5.67 -27.92 -22.61
C LYS A 331 -5.12 -28.58 -21.35
N ALA A 332 -5.92 -28.73 -20.29
CA ALA A 332 -5.47 -29.36 -19.05
C ALA A 332 -5.35 -30.89 -19.15
N ASN A 333 -5.94 -31.52 -20.18
CA ASN A 333 -5.86 -32.97 -20.35
C ASN A 333 -4.40 -33.46 -20.41
N ASN A 334 -4.09 -34.49 -19.60
CA ASN A 334 -2.77 -35.09 -19.40
C ASN A 334 -1.75 -34.18 -18.68
N TRP A 335 -2.23 -33.30 -17.80
CA TRP A 335 -1.40 -32.46 -16.92
C TRP A 335 -1.97 -32.42 -15.50
N ASP A 336 -1.10 -32.11 -14.53
CA ASP A 336 -1.54 -31.63 -13.23
C ASP A 336 -2.24 -30.28 -13.37
N LEU A 337 -3.33 -30.05 -12.63
CA LEU A 337 -4.05 -28.78 -12.61
C LEU A 337 -3.98 -28.14 -11.23
N GLU A 338 -3.21 -27.06 -11.10
CA GLU A 338 -3.06 -26.30 -9.84
C GLU A 338 -4.08 -25.14 -9.79
N PHE A 339 -4.92 -25.11 -8.74
CA PHE A 339 -5.68 -23.91 -8.34
C PHE A 339 -4.95 -23.23 -7.19
N ARG A 340 -4.51 -21.98 -7.39
CA ARG A 340 -3.58 -21.28 -6.50
C ARG A 340 -4.03 -19.86 -6.17
N THR A 341 -3.69 -19.41 -4.95
CA THR A 341 -3.68 -18.00 -4.55
C THR A 341 -2.49 -17.72 -3.62
N VAL A 342 -2.17 -16.44 -3.42
CA VAL A 342 -1.26 -15.95 -2.36
C VAL A 342 -2.08 -15.15 -1.36
N VAL A 343 -1.84 -15.38 -0.06
CA VAL A 343 -2.50 -14.65 1.01
C VAL A 343 -1.50 -13.94 1.92
N GLN A 344 -1.89 -12.79 2.47
CA GLN A 344 -1.14 -12.05 3.49
C GLN A 344 -2.08 -11.74 4.65
N ASN A 345 -1.84 -12.36 5.81
CA ASN A 345 -2.52 -12.00 7.04
C ASN A 345 -2.04 -10.61 7.51
N MET A 346 -2.99 -9.74 7.85
CA MET A 346 -2.77 -8.34 8.25
C MET A 346 -2.83 -8.14 9.78
N VAL A 347 -3.36 -9.12 10.52
CA VAL A 347 -3.70 -8.99 11.94
C VAL A 347 -2.87 -9.90 12.83
N ASN A 348 -2.71 -9.50 14.09
CA ASN A 348 -2.00 -10.29 15.11
C ASN A 348 -2.92 -11.36 15.74
N ARG A 349 -3.55 -12.18 14.90
CA ARG A 349 -4.23 -13.44 15.22
C ARG A 349 -4.05 -14.39 14.03
N GLU A 350 -4.10 -15.69 14.26
CA GLU A 350 -4.15 -16.66 13.15
C GLU A 350 -5.45 -16.50 12.37
N GLN A 351 -5.46 -16.89 11.09
CA GLN A 351 -6.65 -16.91 10.25
C GLN A 351 -6.77 -18.29 9.59
N HIS A 352 -7.95 -18.89 9.64
CA HIS A 352 -8.18 -20.24 9.13
C HIS A 352 -8.91 -20.15 7.80
N LEU A 353 -8.34 -20.76 6.75
CA LEU A 353 -8.90 -20.72 5.39
C LEU A 353 -9.17 -22.13 4.87
N LYS A 354 -10.21 -22.26 4.05
CA LYS A 354 -10.50 -23.45 3.26
C LYS A 354 -10.49 -23.13 1.77
N MET A 355 -9.65 -23.83 1.02
CA MET A 355 -9.78 -23.89 -0.43
C MET A 355 -10.65 -25.09 -0.82
N THR A 356 -11.46 -24.94 -1.85
CA THR A 356 -12.15 -26.02 -2.55
C THR A 356 -11.98 -25.83 -4.05
N PHE A 357 -11.68 -26.88 -4.80
CA PHE A 357 -11.60 -26.84 -6.26
C PHE A 357 -12.36 -28.00 -6.88
N ARG A 358 -13.25 -27.71 -7.83
CA ARG A 358 -14.03 -28.72 -8.55
C ARG A 358 -14.02 -28.49 -10.05
N ILE A 359 -14.16 -29.59 -10.78
CA ILE A 359 -14.47 -29.59 -12.20
C ILE A 359 -15.79 -30.35 -12.40
N MET A 360 -16.79 -29.65 -12.94
CA MET A 360 -18.09 -30.21 -13.31
C MET A 360 -18.12 -30.51 -14.81
N GLY A 361 -18.87 -31.53 -15.18
CA GLY A 361 -19.16 -31.82 -16.59
C GLY A 361 -19.95 -30.71 -17.27
N ALA A 362 -19.93 -30.70 -18.60
CA ALA A 362 -20.75 -29.84 -19.44
C ALA A 362 -22.28 -30.03 -19.25
N ASP A 363 -22.71 -31.07 -18.52
CA ASP A 363 -24.09 -31.28 -18.07
C ASP A 363 -24.47 -30.40 -16.85
N GLY A 364 -23.48 -29.83 -16.16
CA GLY A 364 -23.66 -29.07 -14.91
C GLY A 364 -23.90 -29.94 -13.67
N THR A 365 -24.04 -31.26 -13.82
CA THR A 365 -24.41 -32.19 -12.74
C THR A 365 -23.34 -33.23 -12.40
N THR A 366 -22.52 -33.65 -13.37
CA THR A 366 -21.48 -34.65 -13.14
C THR A 366 -20.26 -34.00 -12.49
N VAL A 367 -19.93 -34.37 -11.25
CA VAL A 367 -18.62 -34.01 -10.66
C VAL A 367 -17.54 -34.88 -11.31
N LYS A 368 -16.64 -34.29 -12.12
CA LYS A 368 -15.49 -35.01 -12.68
C LYS A 368 -14.34 -35.07 -11.68
N TYR A 369 -14.07 -33.96 -11.00
CA TYR A 369 -13.04 -33.84 -9.98
C TYR A 369 -13.51 -32.91 -8.84
N SER A 370 -13.11 -33.19 -7.59
CA SER A 370 -13.40 -32.35 -6.43
C SER A 370 -12.37 -32.57 -5.33
N GLU A 371 -11.68 -31.51 -4.93
CA GLU A 371 -10.69 -31.50 -3.85
C GLU A 371 -10.96 -30.36 -2.85
N GLU A 372 -10.62 -30.57 -1.57
CA GLU A 372 -10.61 -29.50 -0.56
C GLU A 372 -9.40 -29.56 0.37
N LYS A 373 -8.96 -28.39 0.86
CA LYS A 373 -7.77 -28.26 1.70
C LYS A 373 -7.89 -27.09 2.65
N LYS A 374 -7.52 -27.31 3.91
CA LYS A 374 -7.58 -26.31 4.99
C LYS A 374 -6.17 -25.82 5.34
N TYR A 375 -6.06 -24.54 5.71
CA TYR A 375 -4.82 -23.86 6.01
C TYR A 375 -4.99 -22.99 7.26
N THR A 376 -3.96 -22.93 8.10
CA THR A 376 -3.84 -21.92 9.16
C THR A 376 -2.77 -20.92 8.72
N ILE A 377 -3.17 -19.66 8.52
CA ILE A 377 -2.27 -18.58 8.13
C ILE A 377 -1.71 -17.94 9.40
N PRO A 378 -0.38 -17.91 9.60
CA PRO A 378 0.21 -17.40 10.85
C PRO A 378 -0.15 -15.93 11.12
N ALA A 379 -0.21 -15.57 12.40
CA ALA A 379 -0.47 -14.20 12.84
C ALA A 379 0.64 -13.22 12.41
N LEU A 380 0.28 -11.98 12.04
CA LEU A 380 1.23 -10.89 11.79
C LEU A 380 1.81 -10.33 13.10
N ALA A 381 2.58 -11.17 13.81
CA ALA A 381 3.20 -10.85 15.09
C ALA A 381 4.30 -9.77 15.01
N ASN A 382 4.81 -9.50 13.80
CA ASN A 382 5.79 -8.47 13.53
C ASN A 382 5.56 -7.81 12.17
N ARG A 383 4.93 -6.63 12.12
CA ARG A 383 4.68 -5.88 10.86
C ARG A 383 5.92 -5.48 10.05
N TYR A 384 7.12 -5.68 10.60
CA TYR A 384 8.41 -5.48 9.92
C TYR A 384 8.97 -6.78 9.29
N ASP A 385 8.22 -7.86 9.35
CA ASP A 385 8.56 -9.21 8.88
C ASP A 385 7.27 -9.88 8.33
N PRO A 386 6.74 -9.39 7.19
CA PRO A 386 5.44 -9.82 6.68
C PRO A 386 5.46 -11.25 6.11
N GLU A 387 6.61 -11.74 5.65
CA GLU A 387 6.80 -13.09 5.08
C GLU A 387 6.43 -14.21 6.05
N ALA A 388 6.58 -13.96 7.35
CA ALA A 388 6.19 -14.88 8.42
C ALA A 388 4.66 -15.08 8.54
N ALA A 389 3.87 -14.20 7.92
CA ALA A 389 2.39 -14.20 7.94
C ALA A 389 1.77 -14.18 6.53
N LYS A 390 2.57 -14.53 5.52
CA LYS A 390 2.19 -14.65 4.11
C LYS A 390 2.28 -16.11 3.68
N GLU A 391 1.33 -16.64 2.93
CA GLU A 391 1.41 -18.02 2.42
C GLU A 391 0.94 -18.16 0.98
N SER A 392 1.47 -19.18 0.28
CA SER A 392 1.02 -19.60 -1.04
C SER A 392 0.15 -20.83 -0.88
N LEU A 393 -1.13 -20.70 -1.21
CA LEU A 393 -2.13 -21.75 -1.01
C LEU A 393 -2.46 -22.38 -2.35
N SER A 394 -2.29 -23.69 -2.47
CA SER A 394 -2.75 -24.42 -3.66
C SER A 394 -3.30 -25.82 -3.40
N ILE A 395 -4.26 -26.17 -4.24
CA ILE A 395 -4.80 -27.50 -4.50
C ILE A 395 -4.29 -27.92 -5.88
N THR A 396 -3.83 -29.16 -6.02
CA THR A 396 -3.39 -29.72 -7.31
C THR A 396 -4.15 -31.01 -7.55
N ILE A 397 -4.82 -31.11 -8.68
CA ILE A 397 -5.46 -32.35 -9.15
C ILE A 397 -4.49 -32.99 -10.16
N PRO A 398 -3.94 -34.18 -9.90
CA PRO A 398 -2.96 -34.79 -10.79
C PRO A 398 -3.61 -35.40 -12.05
N ASP A 399 -2.85 -35.46 -13.14
CA ASP A 399 -3.18 -36.20 -14.38
C ASP A 399 -4.64 -36.03 -14.87
N VAL A 400 -5.16 -34.79 -14.92
CA VAL A 400 -6.57 -34.58 -15.28
C VAL A 400 -6.84 -35.02 -16.73
N SER A 401 -7.98 -35.67 -16.97
CA SER A 401 -8.31 -36.26 -18.26
C SER A 401 -9.82 -36.33 -18.47
N GLY A 402 -10.25 -36.58 -19.72
CA GLY A 402 -11.67 -36.60 -20.09
C GLY A 402 -12.36 -35.22 -20.02
N LEU A 403 -11.58 -34.13 -20.00
CA LEU A 403 -12.09 -32.76 -19.97
C LEU A 403 -12.47 -32.31 -21.39
N VAL A 404 -13.68 -31.77 -21.54
CA VAL A 404 -14.29 -31.38 -22.83
C VAL A 404 -14.72 -29.92 -22.81
N SER A 405 -14.97 -29.33 -23.99
CA SER A 405 -15.52 -27.98 -24.07
C SER A 405 -16.93 -27.95 -23.46
N GLY A 406 -17.20 -26.95 -22.62
CA GLY A 406 -18.45 -26.83 -21.86
C GLY A 406 -18.33 -27.21 -20.39
N ASP A 407 -17.33 -28.02 -20.01
CA ASP A 407 -17.02 -28.34 -18.60
C ASP A 407 -16.78 -27.05 -17.79
N LYS A 408 -17.16 -27.08 -16.51
CA LYS A 408 -17.19 -25.91 -15.61
C LYS A 408 -16.21 -26.07 -14.46
N MET A 409 -15.70 -24.95 -13.96
CA MET A 409 -14.80 -24.95 -12.81
C MET A 409 -15.43 -24.22 -11.61
N GLU A 410 -15.17 -24.70 -10.41
CA GLU A 410 -15.52 -24.03 -9.17
C GLU A 410 -14.31 -24.00 -8.24
N GLY A 411 -13.51 -22.95 -8.30
CA GLY A 411 -12.48 -22.64 -7.33
C GLY A 411 -13.02 -21.65 -6.30
N LYS A 412 -12.88 -21.94 -5.00
CA LYS A 412 -13.31 -21.04 -3.91
C LYS A 412 -12.26 -21.02 -2.81
N ILE A 413 -12.00 -19.84 -2.26
CA ILE A 413 -11.27 -19.63 -1.01
C ILE A 413 -12.25 -19.02 -0.02
N VAL A 414 -12.38 -19.68 1.13
CA VAL A 414 -13.42 -19.41 2.12
C VAL A 414 -12.75 -19.21 3.47
N ASP A 415 -13.17 -18.19 4.22
CA ASP A 415 -12.85 -18.08 5.65
C ASP A 415 -13.50 -19.27 6.38
N ALA A 416 -12.68 -20.06 7.08
CA ALA A 416 -13.13 -21.30 7.70
C ALA A 416 -13.84 -21.09 9.05
N ASP A 417 -13.74 -19.88 9.61
CA ASP A 417 -14.36 -19.49 10.89
C ASP A 417 -15.73 -18.83 10.65
N THR A 418 -15.88 -18.01 9.60
CA THR A 418 -17.13 -17.30 9.25
C THR A 418 -17.95 -17.99 8.15
N GLY A 419 -17.31 -18.76 7.26
CA GLY A 419 -17.92 -19.30 6.04
C GLY A 419 -17.98 -18.31 4.86
N GLU A 420 -17.39 -17.13 4.99
CA GLU A 420 -17.37 -16.08 3.96
C GLU A 420 -16.49 -16.49 2.76
N VAL A 421 -17.01 -16.33 1.53
CA VAL A 421 -16.24 -16.61 0.30
C VAL A 421 -15.40 -15.38 -0.04
N LEU A 422 -14.10 -15.44 0.27
CA LEU A 422 -13.16 -14.34 0.09
C LEU A 422 -12.74 -14.16 -1.37
N ALA A 423 -12.62 -15.25 -2.14
CA ALA A 423 -12.26 -15.22 -3.56
C ALA A 423 -12.68 -16.51 -4.29
N THR A 424 -12.73 -16.44 -5.62
CA THR A 424 -13.08 -17.56 -6.51
C THR A 424 -12.16 -17.65 -7.73
N ASP A 425 -12.24 -18.72 -8.51
CA ASP A 425 -11.61 -18.83 -9.84
C ASP A 425 -12.05 -17.72 -10.81
N LYS A 426 -13.20 -17.09 -10.54
CA LYS A 426 -13.82 -16.05 -11.38
C LYS A 426 -13.60 -14.62 -10.89
N THR A 427 -13.00 -14.43 -9.71
CA THR A 427 -12.75 -13.09 -9.13
C THR A 427 -11.88 -12.21 -10.05
N ALA A 428 -10.88 -12.80 -10.74
CA ALA A 428 -10.04 -12.09 -11.69
C ALA A 428 -10.78 -11.60 -12.96
N GLU A 429 -11.92 -12.21 -13.31
CA GLU A 429 -12.76 -11.82 -14.45
C GLU A 429 -14.03 -11.06 -14.00
N GLN A 430 -14.17 -10.72 -12.71
CA GLN A 430 -15.42 -10.16 -12.19
C GLN A 430 -15.72 -8.77 -12.76
N ALA A 431 -16.97 -8.56 -13.16
CA ALA A 431 -17.47 -7.23 -13.50
C ALA A 431 -17.49 -6.32 -12.25
N TRP A 432 -17.35 -5.02 -12.47
CA TRP A 432 -17.33 -4.00 -11.43
C TRP A 432 -18.39 -2.94 -11.73
N SER A 433 -19.04 -2.49 -10.67
CA SER A 433 -20.05 -1.43 -10.68
C SER A 433 -19.62 -0.31 -9.73
N MET A 434 -20.17 0.89 -9.90
CA MET A 434 -19.85 2.05 -9.05
C MET A 434 -21.00 2.37 -8.11
N VAL A 435 -20.68 2.69 -6.85
CA VAL A 435 -21.57 3.36 -5.91
C VAL A 435 -21.11 4.80 -5.76
N ASN A 436 -21.93 5.74 -6.20
CA ASN A 436 -21.66 7.17 -6.11
C ASN A 436 -22.31 7.72 -4.84
N LEU A 437 -21.50 8.31 -3.96
CA LEU A 437 -21.97 8.92 -2.72
C LEU A 437 -22.02 10.44 -2.90
N HIS A 438 -23.23 10.98 -2.85
CA HIS A 438 -23.56 12.40 -2.98
C HIS A 438 -23.77 13.02 -1.61
N TYR A 439 -23.40 14.28 -1.43
CA TYR A 439 -23.48 14.99 -0.14
C TYR A 439 -24.31 16.27 -0.28
N LYS A 440 -25.51 16.29 0.31
CA LYS A 440 -26.44 17.42 0.19
C LYS A 440 -26.77 18.04 1.54
N LEU A 441 -26.71 19.37 1.60
CA LEU A 441 -27.23 20.18 2.69
C LEU A 441 -28.75 20.26 2.55
N LYS A 442 -29.49 19.89 3.60
CA LYS A 442 -30.95 20.01 3.67
C LYS A 442 -31.32 21.26 4.49
N LYS A 443 -32.15 22.12 3.90
CA LYS A 443 -32.61 23.38 4.51
C LYS A 443 -33.88 23.18 5.33
N GLU A 444 -34.19 24.17 6.17
CA GLU A 444 -35.39 24.18 7.02
C GLU A 444 -36.70 24.18 6.20
N ASP A 445 -36.68 24.71 4.98
CA ASP A 445 -37.80 24.65 4.02
C ASP A 445 -37.98 23.27 3.36
N GLY A 446 -37.11 22.30 3.67
CA GLY A 446 -37.11 20.95 3.13
C GLY A 446 -36.36 20.78 1.80
N THR A 447 -35.88 21.87 1.17
CA THR A 447 -35.07 21.81 -0.05
C THR A 447 -33.67 21.29 0.23
N THR A 448 -32.97 20.86 -0.83
CA THR A 448 -31.62 20.30 -0.76
C THR A 448 -30.69 20.90 -1.81
N GLU A 449 -29.50 21.29 -1.42
CA GLU A 449 -28.42 21.72 -2.31
C GLU A 449 -27.15 20.90 -2.07
N ASP A 450 -26.26 20.85 -3.07
CA ASP A 450 -24.98 20.15 -2.94
C ASP A 450 -24.03 20.90 -2.00
N ILE A 451 -23.24 20.16 -1.20
CA ILE A 451 -22.25 20.76 -0.30
C ILE A 451 -21.06 21.25 -1.14
N PRO A 452 -20.79 22.56 -1.21
CA PRO A 452 -19.85 23.12 -2.19
C PRO A 452 -18.39 22.75 -1.93
N GLU A 453 -18.05 22.29 -0.72
CA GLU A 453 -16.71 21.78 -0.39
C GLU A 453 -16.57 20.25 -0.52
N ALA A 454 -17.50 19.55 -1.18
CA ALA A 454 -17.51 18.08 -1.27
C ALA A 454 -17.88 17.50 -2.65
N GLU A 455 -16.90 16.87 -3.30
CA GLU A 455 -17.07 16.09 -4.54
C GLU A 455 -17.88 14.81 -4.35
N THR A 456 -18.53 14.34 -5.42
CA THR A 456 -19.12 13.00 -5.46
C THR A 456 -18.06 11.92 -5.28
N THR A 457 -18.26 11.04 -4.30
CA THR A 457 -17.31 9.97 -3.95
C THR A 457 -17.68 8.67 -4.65
N THR A 458 -16.86 8.21 -5.60
CA THR A 458 -17.10 6.99 -6.39
C THR A 458 -16.39 5.78 -5.79
N VAL A 459 -17.16 4.88 -5.17
CA VAL A 459 -16.67 3.60 -4.63
C VAL A 459 -16.88 2.50 -5.67
N TYR A 460 -15.86 1.69 -5.92
CA TYR A 460 -15.95 0.52 -6.81
C TYR A 460 -16.28 -0.74 -6.01
N VAL A 461 -17.29 -1.49 -6.47
CA VAL A 461 -17.66 -2.79 -5.88
C VAL A 461 -17.84 -3.86 -6.97
N PRO A 462 -17.74 -5.16 -6.63
CA PRO A 462 -18.08 -6.22 -7.58
C PRO A 462 -19.55 -6.12 -8.02
N ALA A 463 -19.83 -6.38 -9.30
CA ALA A 463 -21.19 -6.44 -9.81
C ALA A 463 -21.97 -7.60 -9.16
N ASN A 464 -23.26 -7.39 -8.87
CA ASN A 464 -24.14 -8.31 -8.15
C ASN A 464 -23.72 -8.58 -6.69
N SER A 465 -23.11 -7.57 -6.04
CA SER A 465 -22.76 -7.61 -4.62
C SER A 465 -23.60 -6.63 -3.79
N THR A 466 -23.27 -6.50 -2.50
CA THR A 466 -23.90 -5.58 -1.55
C THR A 466 -22.89 -4.61 -0.98
N TYR A 467 -23.16 -3.30 -1.05
CA TYR A 467 -22.36 -2.27 -0.42
C TYR A 467 -22.97 -1.84 0.92
N THR A 468 -22.18 -1.83 1.99
CA THR A 468 -22.63 -1.34 3.31
C THR A 468 -22.35 0.16 3.42
N LEU A 469 -23.37 0.95 3.72
CA LEU A 469 -23.25 2.40 3.93
C LEU A 469 -22.47 2.70 5.21
N ARG A 470 -21.62 3.72 5.14
CA ARG A 470 -20.63 4.04 6.20
C ARG A 470 -20.76 5.46 6.77
N ASN A 471 -21.80 6.19 6.35
CA ASN A 471 -22.27 7.45 6.93
C ASN A 471 -21.13 8.45 7.25
N PRO A 472 -20.36 8.90 6.23
CA PRO A 472 -19.20 9.75 6.44
C PRO A 472 -19.58 11.10 7.06
N GLN A 473 -18.89 11.46 8.14
CA GLN A 473 -19.09 12.73 8.85
C GLN A 473 -18.31 13.85 8.14
N LEU A 474 -18.96 14.98 7.84
CA LEU A 474 -18.33 16.11 7.14
C LEU A 474 -17.97 17.24 8.11
N ALA A 475 -16.85 17.92 7.88
CA ALA A 475 -16.39 19.00 8.75
C ALA A 475 -17.31 20.24 8.62
N GLY A 476 -17.86 20.72 9.74
CA GLY A 476 -18.79 21.87 9.76
C GLY A 476 -20.27 21.50 9.57
N TYR A 477 -20.57 20.26 9.23
CA TYR A 477 -21.92 19.76 9.00
C TYR A 477 -22.30 18.68 10.03
N SER A 478 -23.59 18.35 10.16
CA SER A 478 -24.10 17.25 10.99
C SER A 478 -24.91 16.30 10.13
N TYR A 479 -24.58 15.00 10.14
CA TYR A 479 -25.29 13.97 9.39
C TYR A 479 -26.71 13.77 9.94
N ILE A 480 -27.72 13.72 9.05
CA ILE A 480 -29.13 13.54 9.42
C ILE A 480 -29.83 12.33 8.77
N GLY A 481 -29.23 11.69 7.77
CA GLY A 481 -29.77 10.48 7.14
C GLY A 481 -29.37 10.31 5.68
N SER A 482 -29.86 9.24 5.03
CA SER A 482 -29.66 8.93 3.61
C SER A 482 -30.99 8.76 2.89
N ASP A 483 -30.98 8.77 1.55
CA ASP A 483 -32.11 8.35 0.71
C ASP A 483 -32.35 6.82 0.72
N SER A 484 -31.35 6.02 1.08
CA SER A 484 -31.52 4.60 1.36
C SER A 484 -32.15 4.37 2.74
N ASP A 485 -33.29 3.64 2.77
CA ASP A 485 -33.94 3.09 3.98
C ASP A 485 -33.10 2.02 4.71
N ARG A 486 -31.95 1.62 4.15
CA ARG A 486 -31.12 0.52 4.64
C ARG A 486 -29.65 0.91 4.70
N ASN A 487 -28.97 0.41 5.73
CA ASN A 487 -27.51 0.47 5.85
C ASN A 487 -26.77 -0.39 4.79
N VAL A 488 -27.48 -1.07 3.89
CA VAL A 488 -26.92 -1.94 2.84
C VAL A 488 -27.69 -1.72 1.54
N VAL A 489 -26.94 -1.48 0.46
CA VAL A 489 -27.42 -1.25 -0.90
C VAL A 489 -27.04 -2.43 -1.79
N ASN A 490 -27.98 -2.93 -2.59
CA ASN A 490 -27.75 -4.01 -3.56
C ASN A 490 -27.28 -3.42 -4.89
N VAL A 491 -26.16 -3.89 -5.43
CA VAL A 491 -25.54 -3.35 -6.65
C VAL A 491 -25.70 -4.35 -7.80
N ALA A 492 -26.86 -4.30 -8.46
CA ALA A 492 -27.32 -5.26 -9.46
C ALA A 492 -26.68 -5.06 -10.87
N GLY A 493 -25.36 -4.86 -10.91
CA GLY A 493 -24.59 -4.68 -12.15
C GLY A 493 -24.57 -3.25 -12.70
N GLU A 494 -25.68 -2.52 -12.59
CA GLU A 494 -25.72 -1.07 -12.85
C GLU A 494 -25.01 -0.27 -11.74
N ASN A 495 -24.68 0.99 -12.04
CA ASN A 495 -24.18 1.92 -11.03
C ASN A 495 -25.34 2.36 -10.10
N VAL A 496 -25.03 2.68 -8.85
CA VAL A 496 -26.02 3.11 -7.87
C VAL A 496 -25.60 4.43 -7.22
N ASP A 497 -26.47 5.42 -7.29
CA ASP A 497 -26.30 6.70 -6.59
C ASP A 497 -26.96 6.64 -5.21
N VAL A 498 -26.30 7.21 -4.19
CA VAL A 498 -26.78 7.29 -2.81
C VAL A 498 -26.55 8.71 -2.30
N THR A 499 -27.57 9.36 -1.76
CA THR A 499 -27.52 10.72 -1.23
C THR A 499 -27.48 10.68 0.29
N TYR A 500 -26.38 11.16 0.87
CA TYR A 500 -26.30 11.50 2.29
C TYR A 500 -26.75 12.95 2.51
N TYR A 501 -27.64 13.14 3.48
CA TYR A 501 -28.19 14.44 3.88
C TYR A 501 -27.54 14.93 5.17
N TYR A 502 -27.27 16.24 5.20
CA TYR A 502 -26.68 16.94 6.33
C TYR A 502 -27.46 18.22 6.65
N GLN A 503 -27.25 18.74 7.85
CA GLN A 503 -27.58 20.12 8.24
C GLN A 503 -26.30 20.86 8.65
N ALA A 504 -26.30 22.19 8.68
CA ALA A 504 -25.17 22.95 9.23
C ALA A 504 -24.99 22.63 10.73
N ALA A 505 -23.74 22.47 11.19
CA ALA A 505 -23.48 22.27 12.62
C ALA A 505 -23.63 23.60 13.38
N ALA A 506 -24.49 23.63 14.40
CA ALA A 506 -24.70 24.83 15.20
C ALA A 506 -23.41 25.30 15.88
N GLU A 507 -23.11 26.60 15.76
CA GLU A 507 -21.88 27.17 16.32
C GLU A 507 -21.82 27.01 17.84
N GLY A 508 -20.67 26.56 18.35
CA GLY A 508 -20.40 26.48 19.79
C GLY A 508 -20.61 25.11 20.46
N VAL A 509 -21.09 24.08 19.76
CA VAL A 509 -21.16 22.71 20.32
C VAL A 509 -19.79 22.02 20.20
N GLU A 510 -19.07 21.86 21.32
CA GLU A 510 -17.98 20.87 21.39
C GLU A 510 -18.57 19.49 21.09
N THR A 511 -17.97 18.74 20.16
CA THR A 511 -18.45 17.40 19.81
C THR A 511 -18.58 16.53 21.06
N PRO A 512 -19.77 15.98 21.36
CA PRO A 512 -19.98 15.20 22.56
C PRO A 512 -19.04 13.98 22.51
N LYS A 513 -18.08 13.96 23.45
CA LYS A 513 -17.11 12.88 23.61
C LYS A 513 -17.85 11.54 23.52
N PRO A 514 -17.55 10.67 22.54
CA PRO A 514 -18.32 9.46 22.33
C PRO A 514 -18.34 8.60 23.60
N THR A 515 -19.54 8.17 23.97
CA THR A 515 -19.73 7.01 24.85
C THR A 515 -18.91 5.87 24.24
N PRO A 516 -18.12 5.11 25.04
CA PRO A 516 -17.42 3.96 24.50
C PRO A 516 -18.43 3.02 23.83
N ALA A 517 -18.23 2.73 22.54
CA ALA A 517 -18.92 1.64 21.90
C ALA A 517 -18.63 0.36 22.68
N GLU A 518 -19.62 -0.54 22.78
CA GLU A 518 -19.41 -1.81 23.47
C GLU A 518 -18.32 -2.61 22.75
N THR A 519 -17.29 -2.99 23.49
CA THR A 519 -16.15 -3.72 22.94
C THR A 519 -16.47 -5.21 22.97
N ASP A 520 -16.68 -5.82 21.80
CA ASP A 520 -16.76 -7.27 21.63
C ASP A 520 -15.38 -7.95 21.86
N GLU A 521 -14.91 -7.93 23.12
CA GLU A 521 -13.88 -8.86 23.61
C GLU A 521 -14.59 -10.10 24.20
N PRO A 522 -14.41 -11.31 23.63
CA PRO A 522 -15.09 -12.51 24.10
C PRO A 522 -14.55 -12.98 25.46
N LEU A 523 -15.22 -12.58 26.54
CA LEU A 523 -14.84 -12.93 27.92
C LEU A 523 -15.23 -14.38 28.27
N VAL A 524 -14.39 -15.33 27.88
CA VAL A 524 -14.56 -16.75 28.24
C VAL A 524 -14.15 -17.00 29.71
N THR A 525 -15.13 -16.94 30.62
CA THR A 525 -15.06 -17.65 31.92
C THR A 525 -16.46 -18.08 32.37
N PRO A 526 -16.69 -19.38 32.69
CA PRO A 526 -18.02 -19.86 33.07
C PRO A 526 -18.35 -19.60 34.55
N THR A 527 -19.63 -19.41 34.90
CA THR A 527 -20.11 -19.47 36.29
C THR A 527 -21.57 -19.93 36.36
N ALA A 528 -21.80 -20.84 37.31
CA ALA A 528 -23.04 -21.46 37.81
C ALA A 528 -24.44 -20.98 37.35
N SER A 529 -25.32 -21.98 37.19
CA SER A 529 -26.76 -21.85 36.86
C SER A 529 -27.59 -21.08 37.91
N PRO A 530 -28.64 -20.34 37.49
CA PRO A 530 -29.70 -19.87 38.37
C PRO A 530 -30.74 -20.97 38.63
N THR A 531 -31.24 -21.06 39.87
CA THR A 531 -32.39 -21.92 40.22
C THR A 531 -33.68 -21.10 40.10
N ILE A 532 -34.71 -21.65 39.45
CA ILE A 532 -36.06 -21.08 39.44
C ILE A 532 -37.02 -22.04 40.16
N LYS A 533 -37.88 -21.49 41.02
CA LYS A 533 -38.94 -22.20 41.75
C LYS A 533 -40.29 -21.91 41.09
N PRO A 534 -41.17 -22.91 40.88
CA PRO A 534 -42.40 -22.72 40.11
C PRO A 534 -43.52 -22.02 40.89
N THR A 535 -44.48 -21.47 40.15
CA THR A 535 -45.83 -21.08 40.58
C THR A 535 -46.82 -21.59 39.52
N LEU A 536 -48.02 -21.97 39.93
CA LEU A 536 -48.97 -22.79 39.15
C LEU A 536 -50.07 -21.95 38.47
N GLU A 537 -50.39 -22.32 37.21
CA GLU A 537 -51.71 -22.61 36.61
C GLU A 537 -53.01 -21.82 36.96
N PRO A 538 -54.10 -21.94 36.16
CA PRO A 538 -54.22 -22.24 34.72
C PRO A 538 -55.28 -21.38 33.97
N ALA A 539 -55.42 -21.54 32.64
CA ALA A 539 -56.73 -21.61 31.93
C ALA A 539 -56.61 -21.90 30.41
N THR A 540 -57.34 -22.92 29.93
CA THR A 540 -57.97 -23.12 28.57
C THR A 540 -57.34 -22.44 27.32
N ALA A 541 -56.77 -23.19 26.37
CA ALA A 541 -57.44 -23.85 25.21
C ALA A 541 -57.91 -22.87 24.10
N THR A 542 -57.65 -23.06 22.79
CA THR A 542 -57.72 -24.31 22.00
C THR A 542 -56.88 -24.21 20.69
N PRO A 543 -56.21 -25.27 20.21
CA PRO A 543 -55.66 -25.36 18.85
C PRO A 543 -56.56 -26.18 17.90
N SER A 544 -56.69 -25.75 16.63
CA SER A 544 -57.40 -26.53 15.60
C SER A 544 -56.46 -27.52 14.91
N VAL A 545 -56.98 -28.70 14.55
CA VAL A 545 -56.24 -29.80 13.91
C VAL A 545 -56.77 -30.05 12.51
N THR A 546 -55.89 -30.27 11.54
CA THR A 546 -56.22 -31.04 10.32
C THR A 546 -54.99 -31.83 9.89
N ALA A 547 -55.19 -33.13 9.68
CA ALA A 547 -54.20 -34.11 9.21
C ALA A 547 -54.96 -35.23 8.47
N THR A 548 -54.27 -36.36 8.21
CA THR A 548 -54.76 -37.66 7.64
C THR A 548 -54.63 -37.83 6.10
N PRO A 549 -54.47 -39.07 5.58
CA PRO A 549 -53.70 -40.19 6.18
C PRO A 549 -52.90 -41.11 5.20
N THR A 550 -52.32 -42.18 5.77
CA THR A 550 -51.85 -43.46 5.16
C THR A 550 -50.54 -43.44 4.35
N THR A 551 -49.79 -44.54 4.18
CA THR A 551 -50.06 -45.98 4.44
C THR A 551 -48.99 -46.67 5.33
N SER A 552 -48.74 -47.98 5.20
CA SER A 552 -47.97 -48.86 6.13
C SER A 552 -47.85 -50.30 5.54
N PRO A 553 -47.25 -51.33 6.19
CA PRO A 553 -45.96 -51.42 6.94
C PRO A 553 -45.19 -52.78 6.69
N THR A 554 -44.24 -53.16 7.58
CA THR A 554 -43.78 -54.56 7.93
C THR A 554 -42.70 -55.22 7.00
N ALA A 555 -41.64 -55.95 7.44
CA ALA A 555 -41.16 -56.47 8.75
C ALA A 555 -39.61 -56.54 8.92
N THR A 556 -39.15 -57.00 10.10
CA THR A 556 -37.77 -57.12 10.68
C THR A 556 -37.36 -58.62 10.93
N PRO A 557 -36.34 -59.09 11.73
CA PRO A 557 -35.20 -58.47 12.49
C PRO A 557 -33.82 -59.26 12.42
N THR A 558 -32.95 -59.02 13.43
CA THR A 558 -31.84 -59.85 14.02
C THR A 558 -30.42 -59.74 13.42
N GLN A 559 -29.30 -59.75 14.20
CA GLN A 559 -29.08 -60.00 15.65
C GLN A 559 -27.84 -59.24 16.22
N GLN A 560 -27.75 -59.06 17.55
CA GLN A 560 -26.57 -58.53 18.30
C GLN A 560 -26.51 -59.22 19.69
N PRO A 561 -25.33 -59.55 20.25
CA PRO A 561 -24.68 -58.75 21.31
C PRO A 561 -23.12 -58.69 21.11
N ALA A 562 -22.21 -58.28 22.01
CA ALA A 562 -22.21 -57.86 23.43
C ALA A 562 -21.01 -56.91 23.73
N THR A 563 -20.91 -56.39 24.98
CA THR A 563 -19.71 -55.74 25.56
C THR A 563 -19.33 -56.42 26.88
N PRO A 564 -18.11 -56.20 27.42
CA PRO A 564 -18.05 -55.77 28.83
C PRO A 564 -17.01 -54.68 29.16
N GLU A 565 -17.22 -54.05 30.33
CA GLU A 565 -16.40 -53.05 31.03
C GLU A 565 -16.34 -53.47 32.53
N PRO A 566 -15.69 -52.77 33.48
CA PRO A 566 -14.46 -51.96 33.48
C PRO A 566 -13.46 -52.47 34.56
N THR A 567 -12.36 -51.74 34.87
CA THR A 567 -12.01 -51.29 36.26
C THR A 567 -10.67 -50.53 36.43
N LEU A 568 -10.73 -49.43 37.20
CA LEU A 568 -9.76 -48.85 38.16
C LEU A 568 -8.36 -48.33 37.76
N SER A 569 -8.08 -47.11 38.27
CA SER A 569 -6.76 -46.45 38.47
C SER A 569 -6.32 -46.61 39.97
N PRO A 570 -5.35 -45.89 40.61
CA PRO A 570 -4.62 -44.64 40.24
C PRO A 570 -3.11 -44.50 40.66
N THR A 571 -2.52 -43.32 40.38
CA THR A 571 -1.31 -42.70 41.02
C THR A 571 0.09 -43.33 40.76
N ALA A 572 1.23 -42.62 40.80
CA ALA A 572 1.52 -41.18 41.02
C ALA A 572 2.80 -40.67 40.29
N THR A 573 2.78 -39.37 39.98
CA THR A 573 3.85 -38.33 39.85
C THR A 573 5.33 -38.68 40.17
N LEU A 574 6.27 -38.26 39.29
CA LEU A 574 7.40 -37.33 39.61
C LEU A 574 8.32 -36.99 38.40
N GLU A 575 8.76 -35.73 38.29
CA GLU A 575 9.93 -35.24 37.53
C GLU A 575 11.14 -35.04 38.51
N PRO A 576 12.33 -34.44 38.19
CA PRO A 576 12.84 -33.87 36.92
C PRO A 576 14.37 -34.00 36.56
N THR A 577 14.70 -33.70 35.29
CA THR A 577 15.91 -32.96 34.79
C THR A 577 17.37 -33.51 34.74
N LEU A 578 18.11 -32.94 33.76
CA LEU A 578 19.57 -32.76 33.57
C LEU A 578 20.34 -33.72 32.61
N SER A 579 21.48 -33.22 32.09
CA SER A 579 22.32 -33.72 30.97
C SER A 579 23.77 -33.25 31.15
N PRO A 580 24.73 -33.49 30.21
CA PRO A 580 25.18 -34.71 29.52
C PRO A 580 26.59 -35.13 30.05
N PRO A 581 27.40 -36.02 29.40
CA PRO A 581 28.65 -35.52 28.77
C PRO A 581 29.37 -36.37 27.66
N THR A 582 30.20 -35.67 26.84
CA THR A 582 31.53 -36.04 26.25
C THR A 582 31.80 -37.18 25.24
N THR A 583 32.75 -36.88 24.33
CA THR A 583 33.43 -37.71 23.29
C THR A 583 34.67 -38.47 23.81
N PRO A 584 35.22 -39.42 23.01
CA PRO A 584 36.68 -39.47 22.78
C PRO A 584 37.09 -39.71 21.30
N THR A 585 38.40 -39.81 21.03
CA THR A 585 39.02 -39.90 19.68
C THR A 585 40.33 -40.70 19.74
N VAL A 586 40.76 -41.41 18.66
CA VAL A 586 42.16 -41.63 18.16
C VAL A 586 42.27 -42.81 17.14
N ARG A 587 43.38 -42.87 16.37
CA ARG A 587 43.78 -43.73 15.21
C ARG A 587 45.09 -44.52 15.60
N PRO A 588 45.77 -45.40 14.82
CA PRO A 588 45.56 -46.00 13.47
C PRO A 588 45.62 -47.58 13.50
N THR A 589 46.10 -48.46 12.59
CA THR A 589 47.02 -48.39 11.41
C THR A 589 47.00 -49.63 10.47
N LYS A 590 47.24 -49.40 9.15
CA LYS A 590 47.84 -50.30 8.12
C LYS A 590 47.07 -51.53 7.58
N THR A 591 47.61 -52.08 6.47
CA THR A 591 46.93 -52.77 5.35
C THR A 591 47.55 -54.15 5.05
N PRO A 592 46.93 -55.05 4.22
CA PRO A 592 47.18 -55.03 2.76
C PRO A 592 45.97 -55.40 1.83
N SER A 593 46.23 -55.21 0.52
CA SER A 593 45.58 -55.60 -0.75
C SER A 593 44.58 -56.78 -0.82
N ALA A 594 43.72 -56.94 -1.86
CA ALA A 594 43.19 -56.06 -2.93
C ALA A 594 42.17 -56.84 -3.83
N THR A 595 41.34 -56.16 -4.63
CA THR A 595 40.91 -56.53 -6.03
C THR A 595 40.05 -55.40 -6.66
N THR A 596 40.06 -55.33 -7.99
CA THR A 596 39.68 -54.22 -8.90
C THR A 596 38.19 -53.83 -9.05
N VAL A 597 37.95 -52.53 -9.31
CA VAL A 597 36.85 -51.97 -10.14
C VAL A 597 37.45 -50.83 -11.01
N PRO A 598 37.07 -50.66 -12.30
CA PRO A 598 37.71 -49.68 -13.19
C PRO A 598 37.03 -48.30 -13.26
N THR A 599 37.79 -47.27 -13.66
CA THR A 599 37.31 -45.90 -13.98
C THR A 599 38.23 -45.28 -15.04
N LEU A 600 37.72 -44.39 -15.90
CA LEU A 600 38.51 -43.64 -16.90
C LEU A 600 38.34 -42.11 -16.77
N PRO A 601 39.27 -41.29 -17.31
CA PRO A 601 39.48 -39.89 -16.91
C PRO A 601 39.04 -38.85 -18.01
N PRO A 602 39.26 -37.52 -17.83
CA PRO A 602 38.51 -36.46 -18.54
C PRO A 602 39.22 -35.82 -19.76
N MET A 603 38.56 -34.86 -20.43
CA MET A 603 39.14 -34.03 -21.49
C MET A 603 38.56 -32.60 -21.53
N ASN A 604 39.35 -31.63 -22.04
CA ASN A 604 39.02 -30.21 -22.19
C ASN A 604 38.53 -29.83 -23.61
N SER A 605 37.95 -28.64 -23.76
CA SER A 605 37.44 -28.06 -25.02
C SER A 605 38.53 -27.64 -26.03
N PRO A 606 38.14 -27.52 -27.32
CA PRO A 606 38.54 -26.40 -28.16
C PRO A 606 37.34 -25.59 -28.70
N ALA A 607 37.56 -24.65 -29.63
CA ALA A 607 36.66 -23.52 -29.93
C ALA A 607 35.93 -23.56 -31.31
N VAL A 608 35.18 -22.49 -31.58
CA VAL A 608 34.21 -22.28 -32.68
C VAL A 608 34.83 -22.20 -34.09
N THR A 609 34.07 -22.60 -35.11
CA THR A 609 34.24 -22.12 -36.51
C THR A 609 32.88 -22.08 -37.25
N ASN A 610 32.84 -21.40 -38.40
CA ASN A 610 31.60 -20.84 -39.00
C ASN A 610 30.66 -21.83 -39.73
N MET A 611 29.37 -21.48 -39.78
CA MET A 611 28.40 -22.03 -40.75
C MET A 611 28.60 -21.48 -42.17
N PRO A 612 28.38 -22.29 -43.22
CA PRO A 612 28.24 -21.83 -44.61
C PRO A 612 26.78 -21.57 -45.03
N THR A 613 26.60 -20.72 -46.04
CA THR A 613 25.29 -20.40 -46.68
C THR A 613 24.97 -21.36 -47.84
N LEU A 614 23.69 -21.53 -48.21
CA LEU A 614 23.26 -22.27 -49.40
C LEU A 614 22.38 -21.43 -50.35
N PRO A 615 22.43 -21.65 -51.69
CA PRO A 615 21.74 -20.84 -52.70
C PRO A 615 20.35 -21.40 -53.15
N PRO A 616 19.54 -20.61 -53.89
CA PRO A 616 18.16 -20.98 -54.30
C PRO A 616 18.06 -21.64 -55.70
N THR A 617 16.93 -22.28 -56.02
CA THR A 617 16.53 -22.66 -57.41
C THR A 617 14.99 -22.86 -57.53
N ASN A 618 14.44 -23.02 -58.75
CA ASN A 618 13.05 -22.67 -59.12
C ASN A 618 12.16 -23.83 -59.66
N SER A 619 10.86 -23.50 -59.85
CA SER A 619 9.86 -24.12 -60.79
C SER A 619 9.03 -25.31 -60.28
N PRO A 620 7.85 -25.64 -60.89
CA PRO A 620 7.14 -25.01 -62.03
C PRO A 620 5.73 -24.47 -61.66
N ALA A 621 4.80 -24.32 -62.63
CA ALA A 621 3.62 -23.44 -62.50
C ALA A 621 2.28 -23.93 -63.15
N VAL A 622 1.15 -23.45 -62.58
CA VAL A 622 -0.18 -23.14 -63.19
C VAL A 622 -1.07 -24.27 -63.77
N THR A 623 -2.32 -24.36 -63.28
CA THR A 623 -3.57 -24.24 -64.08
C THR A 623 -4.87 -24.05 -63.23
N ASN A 624 -5.59 -22.94 -63.49
CA ASN A 624 -7.06 -22.73 -63.66
C ASN A 624 -8.12 -23.59 -62.91
N MET A 625 -9.33 -23.14 -62.51
CA MET A 625 -10.07 -21.85 -62.36
C MET A 625 -11.42 -22.17 -61.59
N PRO A 626 -12.43 -21.29 -61.31
CA PRO A 626 -12.79 -19.98 -61.89
C PRO A 626 -13.01 -18.83 -60.88
N THR A 627 -13.58 -17.70 -61.32
CA THR A 627 -13.60 -16.40 -60.58
C THR A 627 -14.78 -15.49 -60.99
N LEU A 628 -15.02 -14.42 -60.21
CA LEU A 628 -15.83 -13.19 -60.46
C LEU A 628 -17.31 -13.19 -60.00
N PRO A 629 -17.91 -12.01 -59.69
CA PRO A 629 -17.36 -10.64 -59.72
C PRO A 629 -17.46 -9.83 -58.39
N PRO A 630 -16.54 -8.87 -58.14
CA PRO A 630 -16.77 -7.73 -57.23
C PRO A 630 -17.35 -6.51 -57.98
N THR A 631 -18.01 -5.56 -57.29
CA THR A 631 -18.69 -4.42 -57.95
C THR A 631 -18.20 -3.04 -57.48
N ASN A 632 -17.30 -2.47 -58.29
CA ASN A 632 -17.01 -1.07 -58.61
C ASN A 632 -17.26 0.11 -57.63
N SER A 633 -16.16 0.85 -57.45
CA SER A 633 -15.99 2.27 -57.07
C SER A 633 -16.80 3.28 -57.91
N PRO A 634 -16.75 4.58 -57.57
CA PRO A 634 -15.73 5.43 -58.21
C PRO A 634 -15.00 6.43 -57.29
N ALA A 635 -13.92 7.01 -57.80
CA ALA A 635 -13.21 8.17 -57.26
C ALA A 635 -12.87 9.13 -58.41
N VAL A 636 -12.62 10.43 -58.15
CA VAL A 636 -11.81 11.31 -59.01
C VAL A 636 -11.36 12.59 -58.26
N THR A 637 -10.34 13.23 -58.83
CA THR A 637 -9.34 14.21 -58.34
C THR A 637 -9.79 15.58 -57.79
N ASP A 638 -8.90 16.22 -57.00
CA ASP A 638 -8.10 17.45 -57.34
C ASP A 638 -7.67 18.21 -56.06
N MET A 639 -6.54 18.92 -55.91
CA MET A 639 -5.30 19.27 -56.68
C MET A 639 -4.41 20.16 -55.74
N PRO A 640 -3.13 20.54 -55.98
CA PRO A 640 -1.94 19.93 -56.63
C PRO A 640 -0.73 19.74 -55.64
N THR A 641 0.44 19.34 -56.16
CA THR A 641 1.76 19.36 -55.46
C THR A 641 2.77 20.24 -56.22
N LEU A 642 3.76 20.84 -55.53
CA LEU A 642 4.86 21.63 -56.15
C LEU A 642 6.23 20.91 -56.08
N PRO A 643 7.15 21.14 -57.04
CA PRO A 643 8.40 20.37 -57.20
C PRO A 643 9.62 20.94 -56.45
N PRO A 644 10.69 20.13 -56.23
CA PRO A 644 11.92 20.56 -55.57
C PRO A 644 12.94 21.20 -56.53
N THR A 645 13.72 22.18 -56.04
CA THR A 645 14.76 22.88 -56.81
C THR A 645 16.17 22.65 -56.22
N LYS A 646 17.14 22.50 -57.12
CA LYS A 646 18.50 21.98 -56.91
C LYS A 646 19.44 22.92 -56.15
N THR A 647 20.50 22.35 -55.56
CA THR A 647 21.84 22.96 -55.43
C THR A 647 22.88 21.81 -55.51
N PRO A 648 24.02 21.97 -56.21
CA PRO A 648 24.86 20.83 -56.63
C PRO A 648 25.98 20.46 -55.63
N ALA A 649 26.62 19.32 -55.87
CA ALA A 649 27.76 18.81 -55.12
C ALA A 649 29.04 18.74 -55.98
N ALA A 650 30.21 18.77 -55.33
CA ALA A 650 31.48 18.32 -55.91
C ALA A 650 32.48 17.88 -54.80
N THR A 651 33.00 16.65 -54.93
CA THR A 651 34.36 16.16 -54.56
C THR A 651 35.07 16.63 -53.27
N SER A 652 35.76 15.78 -52.49
CA SER A 652 36.07 14.34 -52.66
C SER A 652 36.66 13.74 -51.38
N THR A 653 36.40 12.46 -51.09
CA THR A 653 36.98 11.70 -49.95
C THR A 653 37.48 10.31 -50.38
N PRO A 654 38.78 9.97 -50.18
CA PRO A 654 39.32 8.62 -50.39
C PRO A 654 39.49 7.81 -49.08
N THR A 655 39.43 6.48 -49.19
CA THR A 655 39.75 5.44 -48.17
C THR A 655 41.23 5.01 -48.24
N LEU A 656 41.85 4.20 -47.37
CA LEU A 656 41.54 3.33 -46.18
C LEU A 656 42.70 3.59 -45.14
N PRO A 657 43.11 2.74 -44.16
CA PRO A 657 42.52 1.58 -43.44
C PRO A 657 42.54 1.74 -41.88
N PRO A 658 42.11 0.73 -41.07
CA PRO A 658 42.12 0.80 -39.60
C PRO A 658 43.31 0.10 -38.89
N THR A 659 43.94 0.74 -37.88
CA THR A 659 44.99 0.10 -37.04
C THR A 659 45.05 0.64 -35.58
N GLN A 660 44.87 -0.27 -34.61
CA GLN A 660 45.37 -0.33 -33.20
C GLN A 660 45.25 0.85 -32.20
N THR A 661 44.91 0.46 -30.97
CA THR A 661 44.91 1.25 -29.73
C THR A 661 46.32 1.46 -29.14
N PRO A 662 46.72 2.69 -28.75
CA PRO A 662 47.90 2.94 -27.91
C PRO A 662 47.59 2.75 -26.41
N ALA A 663 48.59 2.36 -25.62
CA ALA A 663 48.51 2.37 -24.15
C ALA A 663 48.65 3.80 -23.58
N VAL A 664 48.14 4.00 -22.35
CA VAL A 664 48.29 5.26 -21.60
C VAL A 664 49.44 5.10 -20.58
N THR A 665 50.33 6.09 -20.51
CA THR A 665 51.50 6.12 -19.60
C THR A 665 51.46 7.39 -18.73
N ASP A 666 52.06 7.31 -17.54
CA ASP A 666 51.89 8.20 -16.39
C ASP A 666 52.21 9.69 -16.55
N MET A 667 51.46 10.53 -15.80
CA MET A 667 52.01 11.66 -15.02
C MET A 667 50.99 12.14 -13.94
N PRO A 668 51.41 12.84 -12.87
CA PRO A 668 52.07 12.23 -11.71
C PRO A 668 51.31 12.44 -10.38
N ALA A 669 51.62 11.61 -9.37
CA ALA A 669 51.13 11.80 -7.99
C ALA A 669 52.11 12.61 -7.12
N LEU A 670 51.60 13.40 -6.17
CA LEU A 670 52.38 14.10 -5.15
C LEU A 670 52.13 13.52 -3.73
N PRO A 671 53.09 13.66 -2.79
CA PRO A 671 53.39 12.58 -1.85
C PRO A 671 52.74 12.67 -0.46
N PRO A 672 52.60 11.53 0.26
CA PRO A 672 52.26 11.50 1.68
C PRO A 672 53.47 11.82 2.57
N THR A 673 53.26 12.51 3.69
CA THR A 673 54.33 12.83 4.66
C THR A 673 54.33 11.84 5.84
N ASN A 674 55.51 11.32 6.15
CA ASN A 674 55.82 10.30 7.17
C ASN A 674 55.49 10.76 8.62
N SER A 675 54.84 9.94 9.46
CA SER A 675 55.38 8.87 10.35
C SER A 675 55.96 9.42 11.69
N PRO A 676 55.99 8.68 12.83
CA PRO A 676 56.74 7.41 12.98
C PRO A 676 55.96 6.24 13.63
N VAL A 677 56.62 5.08 13.62
CA VAL A 677 56.14 3.75 14.08
C VAL A 677 56.56 3.46 15.52
N VAL A 678 55.75 2.67 16.24
CA VAL A 678 56.25 1.79 17.32
C VAL A 678 55.66 0.39 17.11
N THR A 679 56.52 -0.63 17.15
CA THR A 679 56.21 -2.02 16.81
C THR A 679 55.83 -2.84 18.04
N GLN A 680 54.72 -3.58 17.99
CA GLN A 680 54.57 -4.99 18.42
C GLN A 680 53.09 -5.43 18.34
N ALA A 681 52.86 -6.68 17.92
CA ALA A 681 51.58 -7.36 18.07
C ALA A 681 51.58 -8.18 19.36
N PRO A 682 50.40 -8.34 20.00
CA PRO A 682 49.96 -9.71 20.31
C PRO A 682 48.49 -9.96 19.98
N ASP A 683 48.13 -11.24 19.87
CA ASP A 683 46.75 -11.72 19.73
C ASP A 683 45.81 -11.20 20.83
N VAL A 684 44.59 -10.79 20.44
CA VAL A 684 43.47 -10.70 21.38
C VAL A 684 42.15 -11.13 20.73
N ASN A 685 41.79 -12.40 20.91
CA ASN A 685 40.39 -12.83 20.84
C ASN A 685 39.61 -12.18 22.00
N SER A 686 38.74 -11.20 21.73
CA SER A 686 37.87 -10.60 22.76
C SER A 686 36.60 -9.94 22.21
N THR A 687 35.47 -10.65 22.34
CA THR A 687 34.12 -10.14 22.05
C THR A 687 33.63 -9.20 23.16
N ALA A 688 34.08 -7.94 23.14
CA ALA A 688 33.79 -6.93 24.15
C ALA A 688 32.31 -6.47 24.18
N THR A 689 31.44 -7.29 24.76
CA THR A 689 30.01 -7.00 25.01
C THR A 689 29.85 -5.69 25.82
N PRO A 690 28.90 -4.80 25.47
CA PRO A 690 28.71 -3.55 26.21
C PRO A 690 28.15 -3.81 27.61
N SER A 691 29.03 -3.80 28.63
CA SER A 691 28.67 -3.93 30.05
C SER A 691 27.59 -2.91 30.43
N ALA A 692 26.57 -3.42 31.11
CA ALA A 692 25.45 -2.67 31.65
C ALA A 692 25.19 -3.11 33.10
N GLU A 693 26.22 -3.01 33.94
CA GLU A 693 26.15 -3.26 35.38
C GLU A 693 24.96 -2.50 36.03
N PRO A 694 24.00 -3.22 36.63
CA PRO A 694 22.98 -2.61 37.46
C PRO A 694 23.59 -2.34 38.85
N ASN A 695 24.07 -1.12 39.07
CA ASN A 695 24.56 -0.72 40.39
C ASN A 695 23.36 -0.64 41.36
N ILE A 696 23.20 -1.68 42.19
CA ILE A 696 22.14 -1.83 43.18
C ILE A 696 22.78 -1.77 44.57
N SER A 697 22.82 -0.58 45.18
CA SER A 697 22.94 -0.48 46.64
C SER A 697 21.56 -0.69 47.27
N GLY A 698 21.51 -1.46 48.36
CA GLY A 698 20.29 -2.10 48.90
C GLY A 698 19.21 -1.19 49.51
N LYS A 699 19.15 0.11 49.18
CA LYS A 699 18.16 1.07 49.73
C LYS A 699 17.43 1.94 48.70
N GLN A 700 17.60 1.74 47.38
CA GLN A 700 16.82 2.49 46.36
C GLN A 700 15.55 1.76 45.89
N LYS A 701 14.39 2.38 46.12
CA LYS A 701 13.08 1.86 45.67
C LYS A 701 12.91 1.83 44.13
N ASP A 702 13.62 2.67 43.38
CA ASP A 702 13.52 2.77 41.90
C ASP A 702 14.66 2.05 41.16
N VAL A 703 14.49 1.77 39.86
CA VAL A 703 15.53 1.19 38.99
C VAL A 703 16.16 2.30 38.14
N THR A 704 17.46 2.58 38.33
CA THR A 704 18.17 3.63 37.58
C THR A 704 18.96 3.08 36.39
N VAL A 705 18.63 3.54 35.18
CA VAL A 705 19.32 3.20 33.92
C VAL A 705 20.40 4.22 33.61
N VAL A 706 21.67 3.81 33.44
CA VAL A 706 22.76 4.72 33.08
C VAL A 706 23.02 4.69 31.57
N VAL A 707 22.85 5.84 30.90
CA VAL A 707 23.08 6.02 29.46
C VAL A 707 24.34 6.87 29.25
N LYS A 708 25.47 6.22 28.96
CA LYS A 708 26.77 6.86 28.67
C LYS A 708 26.82 7.27 27.19
N LEU A 709 26.91 8.56 26.89
CA LEU A 709 26.94 9.09 25.51
C LEU A 709 28.36 9.47 25.06
N LYS A 710 28.73 9.04 23.84
CA LYS A 710 29.91 9.48 23.09
C LYS A 710 29.54 10.65 22.16
N LYS A 711 30.56 11.38 21.67
CA LYS A 711 30.41 12.40 20.61
C LYS A 711 29.64 11.80 19.40
N ASN A 712 28.84 12.63 18.71
CA ASN A 712 28.04 12.31 17.51
C ASN A 712 26.93 11.22 17.63
N ARG A 713 26.67 10.59 18.80
CA ARG A 713 25.54 9.65 18.93
C ARG A 713 24.20 10.35 19.24
N LYS A 714 23.16 10.06 18.44
CA LYS A 714 21.76 10.45 18.71
C LYS A 714 21.30 9.86 20.06
N LEU A 715 20.63 10.66 20.91
CA LEU A 715 20.17 10.26 22.25
C LEU A 715 19.10 9.17 22.19
N TYR A 716 18.08 9.36 21.36
CA TYR A 716 16.86 8.55 21.34
C TYR A 716 17.12 7.03 21.17
N PRO A 717 17.92 6.55 20.20
CA PRO A 717 18.18 5.10 20.05
C PRO A 717 18.91 4.49 21.25
N ALA A 718 19.88 5.20 21.84
CA ALA A 718 20.62 4.74 23.01
C ALA A 718 19.70 4.61 24.23
N LEU A 719 18.83 5.60 24.45
CA LEU A 719 17.82 5.58 25.50
C LEU A 719 16.78 4.46 25.29
N LYS A 720 16.26 4.30 24.06
CA LYS A 720 15.29 3.26 23.68
C LYS A 720 15.85 1.85 23.94
N LYS A 721 17.11 1.59 23.57
CA LYS A 721 17.80 0.30 23.81
C LYS A 721 18.06 0.05 25.30
N ALA A 722 18.47 1.07 26.05
CA ALA A 722 18.78 0.93 27.48
C ALA A 722 17.52 0.72 28.36
N VAL A 723 16.43 1.45 28.10
CA VAL A 723 15.17 1.29 28.84
C VAL A 723 14.50 -0.05 28.53
N ARG A 724 14.48 -0.49 27.26
CA ARG A 724 13.94 -1.82 26.87
C ARG A 724 14.60 -2.97 27.64
N LYS A 725 15.92 -2.92 27.90
CA LYS A 725 16.65 -3.95 28.67
C LYS A 725 16.16 -4.09 30.12
N VAL A 726 15.75 -3.01 30.78
CA VAL A 726 15.31 -3.06 32.18
C VAL A 726 13.78 -3.15 32.35
N GLU A 727 13.01 -2.80 31.32
CA GLU A 727 11.56 -2.62 31.42
C GLU A 727 10.83 -3.88 31.91
N LYS A 728 11.15 -5.06 31.35
CA LYS A 728 10.58 -6.35 31.80
C LYS A 728 10.88 -6.61 33.30
N ARG A 729 12.12 -6.35 33.75
CA ARG A 729 12.55 -6.57 35.14
C ARG A 729 11.95 -5.55 36.11
N ALA A 730 11.81 -4.30 35.68
CA ALA A 730 11.17 -3.24 36.47
C ALA A 730 9.66 -3.50 36.64
N LYS A 731 8.96 -3.93 35.57
CA LYS A 731 7.53 -4.32 35.65
C LYS A 731 7.32 -5.51 36.60
N LYS A 732 8.13 -6.57 36.50
CA LYS A 732 8.07 -7.74 37.42
C LYS A 732 8.36 -7.38 38.89
N GLN A 733 9.07 -6.28 39.17
CA GLN A 733 9.36 -5.82 40.54
C GLN A 733 8.43 -4.69 41.03
N GLY A 734 7.48 -4.21 40.22
CA GLY A 734 6.64 -3.04 40.56
C GLY A 734 7.41 -1.70 40.68
N ARG A 735 8.68 -1.66 40.25
CA ARG A 735 9.58 -0.52 40.48
C ARG A 735 9.53 0.48 39.34
N LYS A 736 9.56 1.77 39.68
CA LYS A 736 9.59 2.87 38.71
C LYS A 736 11.00 3.01 38.12
N ILE A 737 11.08 3.43 36.85
CA ILE A 737 12.36 3.57 36.13
C ILE A 737 12.82 5.03 36.19
N CYS A 738 14.08 5.23 36.57
CA CYS A 738 14.81 6.50 36.50
C CYS A 738 15.89 6.41 35.42
N VAL A 739 16.25 7.52 34.78
CA VAL A 739 17.27 7.55 33.71
C VAL A 739 18.38 8.54 34.06
N LYS A 740 19.64 8.08 34.07
CA LYS A 740 20.85 8.88 34.28
C LYS A 740 21.65 8.99 32.98
N ILE A 741 21.53 10.11 32.28
CA ILE A 741 22.26 10.42 31.04
C ILE A 741 23.61 11.05 31.41
N VAL A 742 24.72 10.48 30.94
CA VAL A 742 26.08 10.95 31.24
C VAL A 742 26.83 11.23 29.94
N TYR A 743 27.29 12.47 29.75
CA TYR A 743 28.19 12.83 28.64
C TYR A 743 29.65 12.66 29.05
N LYS A 744 30.48 12.07 28.18
CA LYS A 744 31.95 11.99 28.40
C LYS A 744 32.70 13.30 28.09
N THR A 745 32.07 14.29 27.45
CA THR A 745 32.72 15.50 26.93
C THR A 745 32.22 16.76 27.65
N GLY A 746 33.07 17.36 28.49
CA GLY A 746 32.72 18.49 29.37
C GLY A 746 32.16 19.76 28.69
N LYS A 747 32.39 19.93 27.38
CA LYS A 747 32.08 21.16 26.64
C LYS A 747 30.57 21.44 26.43
N ASN A 748 29.68 20.45 26.55
CA ASN A 748 28.25 20.62 26.25
C ASN A 748 27.46 21.23 27.44
N ARG A 749 27.15 22.54 27.37
CA ARG A 749 26.36 23.24 28.41
C ARG A 749 24.84 23.02 28.35
N ALA A 750 24.35 22.31 27.33
CA ALA A 750 22.94 21.92 27.20
C ALA A 750 22.75 20.50 26.64
N LEU A 751 21.66 19.85 27.06
CA LEU A 751 21.13 18.61 26.47
C LEU A 751 19.76 18.89 25.84
N LYS A 752 19.63 18.62 24.53
CA LYS A 752 18.38 18.69 23.78
C LYS A 752 17.63 17.35 23.88
N LEU A 753 16.36 17.39 24.28
CA LEU A 753 15.40 16.29 24.18
C LEU A 753 14.38 16.65 23.08
N ASP A 754 14.06 15.72 22.19
CA ASP A 754 13.17 15.92 21.02
C ASP A 754 11.75 15.37 21.22
N LYS A 755 10.79 15.75 20.34
CA LYS A 755 9.37 15.29 20.34
C LYS A 755 9.28 13.75 20.49
N ALA A 756 10.20 12.99 19.88
CA ALA A 756 10.28 11.52 20.01
C ALA A 756 10.79 11.03 21.39
N THR A 757 11.86 11.62 21.91
CA THR A 757 12.43 11.34 23.23
C THR A 757 11.44 11.69 24.34
N ILE A 758 10.77 12.84 24.24
CA ILE A 758 9.75 13.29 25.19
C ILE A 758 8.55 12.33 25.17
N ARG A 759 7.98 12.03 24.00
CA ARG A 759 6.89 11.02 23.87
C ARG A 759 7.29 9.66 24.45
N PHE A 760 8.52 9.19 24.22
CA PHE A 760 9.01 7.92 24.77
C PHE A 760 9.15 7.93 26.31
N LEU A 761 9.74 8.98 26.89
CA LEU A 761 9.88 9.15 28.34
C LEU A 761 8.51 9.19 29.04
N VAL A 762 7.54 9.87 28.44
CA VAL A 762 6.16 9.94 28.94
C VAL A 762 5.45 8.58 28.82
N ARG A 763 5.48 7.94 27.64
CA ARG A 763 4.84 6.64 27.39
C ARG A 763 5.40 5.52 28.30
N LYS A 764 6.70 5.55 28.58
CA LYS A 764 7.38 4.61 29.49
C LYS A 764 7.29 5.00 30.97
N LYS A 765 6.48 6.00 31.32
CA LYS A 765 6.21 6.47 32.69
C LYS A 765 7.50 6.72 33.51
N ILE A 766 8.57 7.20 32.86
CA ILE A 766 9.90 7.38 33.47
C ILE A 766 9.85 8.44 34.57
N LYS A 767 10.20 8.07 35.81
CA LYS A 767 10.02 8.89 37.03
C LYS A 767 10.79 10.21 36.98
N GLU A 768 12.08 10.14 36.63
CA GLU A 768 12.94 11.29 36.39
C GLU A 768 14.00 11.00 35.33
N VAL A 769 14.41 12.07 34.63
CA VAL A 769 15.62 12.11 33.83
C VAL A 769 16.64 13.00 34.53
N ARG A 770 17.80 12.43 34.81
CA ARG A 770 18.97 13.08 35.40
C ARG A 770 20.06 13.17 34.34
N TRP A 771 20.39 14.38 33.91
CA TRP A 771 21.56 14.63 33.07
C TRP A 771 22.75 15.00 33.95
N VAL A 772 23.93 14.44 33.66
CA VAL A 772 25.18 14.71 34.35
C VAL A 772 26.25 15.13 33.34
N ASN A 773 26.91 16.25 33.61
CA ASN A 773 28.08 16.73 32.89
C ASN A 773 29.17 17.19 33.88
N GLY A 774 30.28 16.46 33.94
CA GLY A 774 31.32 16.67 34.96
C GLY A 774 30.76 16.55 36.38
N LYS A 775 31.12 17.50 37.26
CA LYS A 775 30.61 17.60 38.64
C LYS A 775 29.16 18.14 38.73
N LYS A 776 28.56 18.65 37.64
CA LYS A 776 27.20 19.27 37.67
C LYS A 776 26.12 18.30 37.15
N GLN A 777 24.93 18.37 37.73
CA GLN A 777 23.76 17.55 37.35
C GLN A 777 22.47 18.38 37.25
N VAL A 778 21.55 17.97 36.37
CA VAL A 778 20.21 18.53 36.21
C VAL A 778 19.19 17.39 36.28
N VAL A 779 18.14 17.54 37.09
CA VAL A 779 17.08 16.53 37.27
C VAL A 779 15.73 17.09 36.82
N VAL A 780 15.00 16.36 35.99
CA VAL A 780 13.62 16.69 35.60
C VAL A 780 12.70 15.51 35.87
N LYS A 781 11.71 15.73 36.75
CA LYS A 781 10.67 14.75 37.13
C LYS A 781 9.58 14.66 36.07
N LEU A 782 8.94 13.49 35.93
CA LEU A 782 7.90 13.21 34.94
C LEU A 782 6.80 14.27 34.84
N LYS A 783 6.33 14.83 35.98
CA LYS A 783 5.31 15.89 36.00
C LYS A 783 5.73 17.13 35.19
N LYS A 784 7.03 17.50 35.19
CA LYS A 784 7.57 18.63 34.41
C LYS A 784 7.85 18.28 32.94
N ILE A 785 8.09 17.00 32.63
CA ILE A 785 8.17 16.51 31.23
C ILE A 785 6.78 16.50 30.59
N LYS A 786 5.75 16.00 31.29
CA LYS A 786 4.35 15.98 30.83
C LYS A 786 3.80 17.38 30.52
N LYS A 787 4.17 18.42 31.29
CA LYS A 787 3.76 19.82 31.07
C LYS A 787 4.54 20.55 29.95
N GLN A 788 5.07 19.85 28.95
CA GLN A 788 5.77 20.48 27.81
C GLN A 788 5.09 20.14 26.47
N LYS A 789 4.33 21.10 25.92
CA LYS A 789 3.81 21.05 24.54
C LYS A 789 4.88 21.35 23.45
N LYS A 790 6.14 21.67 23.83
CA LYS A 790 7.16 22.21 22.88
C LYS A 790 7.87 21.14 22.04
N LYS A 791 8.18 21.45 20.76
CA LYS A 791 8.94 20.62 19.77
C LYS A 791 10.27 20.07 20.35
N TYR A 792 10.88 20.79 21.31
CA TYR A 792 12.09 20.39 22.05
C TYR A 792 12.07 20.83 23.52
N LEU A 793 12.72 20.06 24.41
CA LEU A 793 13.03 20.44 25.79
C LEU A 793 14.54 20.48 26.00
N TYR A 794 15.08 21.62 26.41
CA TYR A 794 16.51 21.80 26.69
C TYR A 794 16.80 21.76 28.18
N LEU A 795 17.64 20.84 28.63
CA LEU A 795 18.25 20.87 29.96
C LEU A 795 19.52 21.71 29.86
N LYS A 796 19.56 22.90 30.45
CA LYS A 796 20.74 23.78 30.47
C LYS A 796 21.40 23.75 31.85
N ILE A 797 22.74 23.84 31.87
CA ILE A 797 23.52 24.13 33.08
C ILE A 797 23.99 25.58 32.96
N THR A 798 23.46 26.46 33.80
CA THR A 798 23.94 27.83 33.95
C THR A 798 25.26 27.87 34.73
N LYS A 799 26.05 28.92 34.50
CA LYS A 799 27.07 29.35 35.45
C LYS A 799 26.34 30.11 36.56
N GLU A 800 26.59 29.84 37.84
CA GLU A 800 26.27 30.83 38.86
C GLU A 800 27.05 32.12 38.53
N LYS A 801 26.42 33.28 38.72
CA LYS A 801 27.17 34.51 38.98
C LYS A 801 27.65 34.39 40.43
N GLY A 802 28.95 34.23 40.60
CA GLY A 802 29.65 34.85 41.72
C GLY A 802 29.96 36.28 41.33
#